data_AF-A0A6V7XQ72-F1
#
_entry.id   AF-A0A6V7XQ72-F1
#
_cell.length_a   1.000
_cell.length_b   1.000
_cell.length_c   1.000
_cell.angle_alpha   90.00
_cell.angle_beta   90.00
_cell.angle_gamma   90.00
#
_symmetry.space_group_name_H-M   'P 1'
#
loop_
_entity.id
_entity.type
_entity.pdbx_description
1 polymer ?
#
loop_
_entity_poly.entity_id
_entity_poly.type
_entity_poly.pdbx_seq_one_letter_code
_entity_poly.pdbx_strand_id
1 'polypeptide(L)'
;MMPEKRRAFDKWYQENNKKPFLLDEELAAYCANDVEILMSALIAFRREFLEVTKRGAGKRAASTKAHDGIDVLREAMTIASACMRHFRTNHLKEHHLGLVPERGYDNADNQSKLALKFLNWYATENNVNIQTAYSEGGEKKIGNYRVDGWIEEQQLAIEVNGCAWHGCSRCYPHDNTILPNGKSAGKQRELDKKRMDFIKQHNINIEVYWECGIKNMLSGNKQMKRSFNNYMDGGPIDIRSCFFGGRTGPLKLFFAPSQGEVISYYDVTSLYPYINVTTKYPIGHPKVHIFNKDIRWTKPSDNKFELAILKVFVIPPTTIDIPVLPMKLDDDERLLFTLCAACARKYPTGEVLNNYSCSHTEQQRGWVSTCTSLELNAALEEGYIVTKLFRVLEFTAFDNKLFQPYISEFMAQKIHSSGFDGSIKGKEEKEEKFIKECSELFGIKIDRSKMVVNKGKRTQAKLMLNNLCILRNFGLSQSIVTDDLAEYCRYKDDPSIDISSIDELKPGVLLLRYIKKKDWIEEHDCSNVVVSLWTTSAARIHLLRAMQKVVRTPGCSLLYTDTDSLIFSHPEDVCPLQLGPHLGEFTDEYPSHDIMEFCCGGSKQYGLKLRRKGQQQAEPEYVLKVRGMTLNWDVIKNQDLRYETFKEKVLKFGKTGDFDPIIIEYPNTLRPSIKLGSVFSQHSYKSYKPIVCKGIVNPSTLSVLNFGHIQNPTRPRISPPL
;
A
#
# COMPACT_ATOMS: atom_id res chain seq x y z
N MET A 1 -27.75 -15.83 2.70
CA MET A 1 -27.43 -16.84 3.73
C MET A 1 -27.05 -18.14 3.04
N MET A 2 -26.14 -18.91 3.63
CA MET A 2 -25.84 -20.27 3.14
C MET A 2 -27.11 -21.15 3.18
N PRO A 3 -27.28 -22.14 2.28
CA PRO A 3 -28.51 -22.94 2.18
C PRO A 3 -28.93 -23.60 3.49
N GLU A 4 -27.98 -24.11 4.29
CA GLU A 4 -28.26 -24.71 5.60
C GLU A 4 -28.74 -23.69 6.63
N LYS A 5 -28.06 -22.54 6.75
CA LYS A 5 -28.51 -21.45 7.63
C LYS A 5 -29.89 -20.95 7.22
N ARG A 6 -30.19 -20.95 5.93
CA ARG A 6 -31.51 -20.57 5.41
C ARG A 6 -32.56 -21.60 5.79
N ARG A 7 -32.30 -22.89 5.61
CA ARG A 7 -33.21 -23.95 6.08
C ARG A 7 -33.47 -23.86 7.58
N ALA A 8 -32.43 -23.61 8.37
CA ALA A 8 -32.57 -23.42 9.82
C ALA A 8 -33.42 -22.18 10.15
N PHE A 9 -33.18 -21.05 9.45
CA PHE A 9 -33.98 -19.84 9.61
C PHE A 9 -35.41 -20.01 9.14
N ASP A 10 -35.66 -20.66 8.00
CA ASP A 10 -37.01 -20.87 7.47
C ASP A 10 -37.80 -21.79 8.40
N LYS A 11 -37.16 -22.82 8.95
CA LYS A 11 -37.75 -23.66 9.99
C LYS A 11 -38.11 -22.84 11.22
N TRP A 12 -37.16 -22.08 11.75
CA TRP A 12 -37.41 -21.18 12.89
C TRP A 12 -38.51 -20.16 12.58
N TYR A 13 -38.53 -19.57 11.38
CA TYR A 13 -39.51 -18.59 10.97
C TYR A 13 -40.90 -19.24 10.87
N GLN A 14 -41.03 -20.42 10.27
CA GLN A 14 -42.30 -21.15 10.23
C GLN A 14 -42.84 -21.48 11.63
N GLU A 15 -41.95 -21.84 12.56
CA GLU A 15 -42.30 -22.15 13.95
C GLU A 15 -42.69 -20.91 14.78
N ASN A 16 -42.23 -19.71 14.39
CA ASN A 16 -42.34 -18.50 15.20
C ASN A 16 -43.07 -17.33 14.52
N ASN A 17 -43.46 -17.43 13.24
CA ASN A 17 -44.07 -16.31 12.48
C ASN A 17 -45.42 -15.82 13.01
N LYS A 18 -46.11 -16.62 13.84
CA LYS A 18 -47.37 -16.25 14.51
C LYS A 18 -47.15 -15.74 15.94
N LYS A 19 -45.93 -15.83 16.48
CA LYS A 19 -45.63 -15.29 17.80
C LYS A 19 -45.44 -13.78 17.69
N PRO A 20 -46.01 -12.98 18.60
CA PRO A 20 -45.70 -11.55 18.67
C PRO A 20 -44.18 -11.36 18.80
N PHE A 21 -43.59 -10.62 17.88
CA PHE A 21 -42.17 -10.27 17.91
C PHE A 21 -42.04 -8.82 18.35
N LEU A 22 -41.74 -8.61 19.63
CA LEU A 22 -41.50 -7.29 20.20
C LEU A 22 -40.08 -6.86 19.81
N LEU A 23 -39.96 -6.27 18.63
CA LEU A 23 -38.68 -5.91 18.02
C LEU A 23 -37.80 -5.10 18.97
N ASP A 24 -38.36 -4.16 19.72
CA ASP A 24 -37.60 -3.29 20.63
C ASP A 24 -36.97 -4.09 21.79
N GLU A 25 -37.70 -5.04 22.36
CA GLU A 25 -37.20 -5.89 23.44
C GLU A 25 -36.12 -6.87 22.94
N GLU A 26 -36.35 -7.49 21.78
CA GLU A 26 -35.40 -8.42 21.16
C GLU A 26 -34.11 -7.70 20.72
N LEU A 27 -34.22 -6.48 20.19
CA LEU A 27 -33.06 -5.63 19.89
C LEU A 27 -32.32 -5.23 21.16
N ALA A 28 -33.02 -4.82 22.22
CA ALA A 28 -32.39 -4.48 23.49
C ALA A 28 -31.65 -5.69 24.09
N ALA A 29 -32.27 -6.87 24.09
CA ALA A 29 -31.67 -8.11 24.57
C ALA A 29 -30.45 -8.52 23.73
N TYR A 30 -30.56 -8.44 22.39
CA TYR A 30 -29.43 -8.68 21.49
C TYR A 30 -28.26 -7.73 21.77
N CYS A 31 -28.52 -6.42 21.88
CA CYS A 31 -27.50 -5.43 22.17
C CYS A 31 -26.86 -5.64 23.54
N ALA A 32 -27.63 -5.97 24.57
CA ALA A 32 -27.10 -6.28 25.90
C ALA A 32 -26.16 -7.49 25.85
N ASN A 33 -26.59 -8.58 25.24
CA ASN A 33 -25.79 -9.79 25.08
C ASN A 33 -24.53 -9.54 24.22
N ASP A 34 -24.62 -8.75 23.14
CA ASP A 34 -23.47 -8.40 22.30
C ASP A 34 -22.42 -7.59 23.11
N VAL A 35 -22.86 -6.63 23.92
CA VAL A 35 -21.99 -5.87 24.83
C VAL A 35 -21.35 -6.77 25.89
N GLU A 36 -22.10 -7.71 26.48
CA GLU A 36 -21.57 -8.68 27.45
C GLU A 36 -20.51 -9.60 26.83
N ILE A 37 -20.73 -10.07 25.60
CA ILE A 37 -19.76 -10.86 24.83
C ILE A 37 -18.51 -10.04 24.54
N LEU A 38 -18.66 -8.79 24.08
CA LEU A 38 -17.54 -7.89 23.80
C LEU A 38 -16.72 -7.59 25.07
N MET A 39 -17.39 -7.33 26.19
CA MET A 39 -16.75 -7.12 27.49
C MET A 39 -15.97 -8.37 27.94
N SER A 40 -16.60 -9.54 27.87
CA SER A 40 -15.97 -10.82 28.23
C SER A 40 -14.75 -11.12 27.35
N ALA A 41 -14.85 -10.87 26.04
CA ALA A 41 -13.75 -11.01 25.10
C ALA A 41 -12.61 -10.01 25.40
N LEU A 42 -12.94 -8.76 25.76
CA LEU A 42 -11.96 -7.75 26.12
C LEU A 42 -11.21 -8.10 27.40
N ILE A 43 -11.91 -8.59 28.43
CA ILE A 43 -11.31 -9.06 29.69
C ILE A 43 -10.36 -10.23 29.41
N ALA A 44 -10.80 -11.21 28.62
CA ALA A 44 -9.98 -12.35 28.24
C ALA A 44 -8.75 -11.91 27.43
N PHE A 45 -8.92 -11.03 26.45
CA PHE A 45 -7.84 -10.47 25.63
C PHE A 45 -6.82 -9.72 26.49
N ARG A 46 -7.27 -8.81 27.37
CA ARG A 46 -6.40 -8.03 28.27
C ARG A 46 -5.56 -8.96 29.15
N ARG A 47 -6.20 -9.97 29.77
CA ARG A 47 -5.50 -10.97 30.60
C ARG A 47 -4.47 -11.74 29.80
N GLU A 48 -4.84 -12.31 28.65
CA GLU A 48 -3.91 -13.10 27.84
C GLU A 48 -2.75 -12.26 27.29
N PHE A 49 -3.01 -11.01 26.90
CA PHE A 49 -1.97 -10.11 26.44
C PHE A 49 -1.02 -9.70 27.56
N LEU A 50 -1.53 -9.39 28.76
CA LEU A 50 -0.69 -9.16 29.95
C LEU A 50 0.25 -10.35 30.17
N GLU A 51 -0.26 -11.57 30.21
CA GLU A 51 0.57 -12.77 30.41
C GLU A 51 1.61 -12.97 29.31
N VAL A 52 1.22 -12.83 28.03
CA VAL A 52 2.15 -13.01 26.89
C VAL A 52 3.26 -11.95 26.89
N THR A 53 2.96 -10.74 27.34
CA THR A 53 3.91 -9.62 27.34
C THR A 53 4.72 -9.50 28.63
N LYS A 54 4.48 -10.37 29.63
CA LYS A 54 5.28 -10.41 30.86
C LYS A 54 6.74 -10.67 30.57
N ARG A 55 7.63 -9.98 31.29
CA ARG A 55 9.07 -10.15 31.13
C ARG A 55 9.79 -10.20 32.47
N GLY A 56 10.61 -11.23 32.64
CA GLY A 56 11.57 -11.34 33.74
C GLY A 56 12.87 -10.59 33.44
N ALA A 57 13.66 -10.28 34.48
CA ALA A 57 14.91 -9.56 34.37
C ALA A 57 15.93 -10.29 33.46
N GLY A 58 16.76 -9.53 32.73
CA GLY A 58 17.88 -10.06 31.94
C GLY A 58 17.53 -10.72 30.60
N LYS A 59 16.27 -10.72 30.17
CA LYS A 59 15.85 -11.37 28.90
C LYS A 59 15.84 -10.40 27.70
N ARG A 60 16.95 -10.32 26.94
CA ARG A 60 17.12 -9.92 25.50
C ARG A 60 16.42 -8.66 24.92
N ALA A 61 15.83 -7.76 25.70
CA ALA A 61 15.21 -6.53 25.21
C ALA A 61 15.94 -5.27 25.70
N ALA A 62 15.67 -4.10 25.10
CA ALA A 62 16.19 -2.79 25.51
C ALA A 62 15.95 -2.46 27.00
N SER A 63 14.87 -3.00 27.60
CA SER A 63 14.63 -2.89 29.04
C SER A 63 15.26 -4.06 29.79
N THR A 64 16.23 -3.78 30.66
CA THR A 64 16.78 -4.75 31.61
C THR A 64 15.84 -5.05 32.78
N LYS A 65 14.81 -4.22 32.98
CA LYS A 65 13.85 -4.30 34.07
C LYS A 65 12.75 -5.30 33.75
N ALA A 66 12.43 -6.14 34.74
CA ALA A 66 11.23 -6.97 34.70
C ALA A 66 9.97 -6.08 34.70
N HIS A 67 8.90 -6.55 34.06
CA HIS A 67 7.58 -5.93 34.17
C HIS A 67 6.49 -6.99 34.05
N ASP A 68 5.36 -6.75 34.70
CA ASP A 68 4.24 -7.69 34.84
C ASP A 68 3.29 -7.72 33.62
N GLY A 69 3.80 -7.38 32.43
CA GLY A 69 3.04 -7.31 31.18
C GLY A 69 2.70 -5.88 30.75
N ILE A 70 2.08 -5.75 29.59
CA ILE A 70 1.61 -4.51 28.97
C ILE A 70 0.08 -4.50 29.03
N ASP A 71 -0.50 -3.48 29.66
CA ASP A 71 -1.94 -3.32 29.71
C ASP A 71 -2.44 -2.58 28.47
N VAL A 72 -3.07 -3.32 27.55
CA VAL A 72 -3.62 -2.78 26.29
C VAL A 72 -4.62 -1.65 26.49
N LEU A 73 -5.39 -1.63 27.58
CA LEU A 73 -6.39 -0.57 27.78
C LEU A 73 -5.79 0.72 28.31
N ARG A 74 -4.68 0.62 29.05
CA ARG A 74 -4.02 1.79 29.65
C ARG A 74 -2.90 2.32 28.76
N GLU A 75 -2.19 1.43 28.09
CA GLU A 75 -0.92 1.75 27.44
C GLU A 75 -0.97 1.67 25.90
N ALA A 76 -1.98 1.02 25.33
CA ALA A 76 -2.03 0.73 23.90
C ALA A 76 -3.45 0.45 23.37
N MET A 77 -4.28 1.49 23.25
CA MET A 77 -5.70 1.37 22.87
C MET A 77 -5.97 0.73 21.51
N THR A 78 -4.97 0.63 20.63
CA THR A 78 -5.10 -0.06 19.33
C THR A 78 -4.23 -1.29 19.27
N ILE A 79 -4.66 -2.31 18.52
CA ILE A 79 -3.89 -3.55 18.32
C ILE A 79 -2.49 -3.26 17.75
N ALA A 80 -2.38 -2.32 16.82
CA ALA A 80 -1.11 -1.91 16.23
C ALA A 80 -0.19 -1.24 17.27
N SER A 81 -0.75 -0.38 18.13
CA SER A 81 -0.01 0.21 19.26
C SER A 81 0.46 -0.86 20.25
N ALA A 82 -0.38 -1.86 20.53
CA ALA A 82 -0.05 -2.95 21.44
C ALA A 82 1.10 -3.82 20.89
N CYS A 83 1.00 -4.19 19.60
CA CYS A 83 2.07 -4.89 18.88
C CYS A 83 3.38 -4.10 18.90
N MET A 84 3.31 -2.80 18.60
CA MET A 84 4.46 -1.91 18.56
C MET A 84 5.12 -1.77 19.93
N ARG A 85 4.32 -1.56 20.97
CA ARG A 85 4.81 -1.43 22.35
C ARG A 85 5.45 -2.73 22.82
N HIS A 86 4.81 -3.87 22.59
CA HIS A 86 5.38 -5.18 22.90
C HIS A 86 6.69 -5.42 22.14
N PHE A 87 6.73 -5.13 20.83
CA PHE A 87 7.96 -5.25 20.06
C PHE A 87 9.08 -4.36 20.62
N ARG A 88 8.82 -3.08 20.85
CA ARG A 88 9.81 -2.12 21.38
C ARG A 88 10.32 -2.48 22.77
N THR A 89 9.41 -2.90 23.66
CA THR A 89 9.74 -3.16 25.07
C THR A 89 10.39 -4.53 25.26
N ASN A 90 9.96 -5.56 24.50
CA ASN A 90 10.33 -6.96 24.76
C ASN A 90 11.23 -7.61 23.70
N HIS A 91 11.39 -7.00 22.52
CA HIS A 91 12.09 -7.63 21.39
C HIS A 91 13.14 -6.72 20.73
N LEU A 92 12.92 -5.41 20.70
CA LEU A 92 13.84 -4.44 20.11
C LEU A 92 14.99 -4.11 21.07
N LYS A 93 16.22 -4.02 20.53
CA LYS A 93 17.42 -3.60 21.27
C LYS A 93 17.53 -2.08 21.30
N GLU A 94 18.17 -1.54 22.34
CA GLU A 94 18.43 -0.10 22.46
C GLU A 94 19.33 0.39 21.32
N HIS A 95 19.09 1.61 20.83
CA HIS A 95 19.83 2.25 19.72
C HIS A 95 19.94 1.43 18.42
N HIS A 96 19.06 0.45 18.22
CA HIS A 96 19.17 -0.48 17.09
C HIS A 96 18.56 0.06 15.80
N LEU A 97 17.34 0.60 15.85
CA LEU A 97 16.68 1.22 14.70
C LEU A 97 16.75 2.75 14.79
N GLY A 98 17.17 3.40 13.70
CA GLY A 98 17.14 4.86 13.61
C GLY A 98 15.71 5.40 13.53
N LEU A 99 15.45 6.55 14.14
CA LEU A 99 14.24 7.32 13.89
C LEU A 99 14.38 7.99 12.53
N VAL A 100 13.40 7.76 11.64
CA VAL A 100 13.47 8.29 10.27
C VAL A 100 12.94 9.73 10.28
N PRO A 101 13.75 10.74 9.90
CA PRO A 101 13.26 12.11 9.83
C PRO A 101 12.15 12.25 8.80
N GLU A 102 11.05 12.95 9.12
CA GLU A 102 9.92 13.10 8.20
C GLU A 102 10.28 14.00 7.00
N ARG A 103 11.29 14.86 7.15
CA ARG A 103 11.86 15.67 6.05
C ARG A 103 12.89 14.91 5.20
N GLY A 104 13.17 13.66 5.55
CA GLY A 104 14.20 12.85 4.90
C GLY A 104 15.60 13.06 5.50
N TYR A 105 16.56 12.26 5.05
CA TYR A 105 17.95 12.31 5.51
C TYR A 105 18.81 13.34 4.77
N ASP A 106 18.34 13.83 3.63
CA ASP A 106 19.10 14.76 2.80
C ASP A 106 19.00 16.18 3.39
N ASN A 107 20.15 16.77 3.70
CA ASN A 107 20.28 18.16 4.12
C ASN A 107 20.65 19.09 2.94
N ALA A 108 20.74 18.56 1.71
CA ALA A 108 21.04 19.36 0.52
C ALA A 108 19.89 20.32 0.20
N ASP A 109 20.30 21.51 -0.24
CA ASP A 109 19.52 22.72 -0.50
C ASP A 109 17.99 22.53 -0.64
N ASN A 110 17.27 23.19 0.29
CA ASN A 110 15.84 23.11 0.57
C ASN A 110 14.94 23.71 -0.53
N GLN A 111 15.35 23.67 -1.80
CA GLN A 111 14.52 24.16 -2.87
C GLN A 111 13.29 23.25 -3.04
N SER A 112 12.10 23.82 -2.92
CA SER A 112 10.87 23.02 -2.95
C SER A 112 10.64 22.39 -4.34
N LYS A 113 10.07 21.17 -4.37
CA LYS A 113 9.67 20.51 -5.62
C LYS A 113 8.69 21.36 -6.44
N LEU A 114 7.87 22.16 -5.77
CA LEU A 114 6.98 23.13 -6.44
C LEU A 114 7.78 24.20 -7.18
N ALA A 115 8.78 24.80 -6.51
CA ALA A 115 9.67 25.79 -7.09
C ALA A 115 10.40 25.25 -8.32
N LEU A 116 11.02 24.08 -8.19
CA LEU A 116 11.75 23.45 -9.29
C LEU A 116 10.88 23.15 -10.51
N LYS A 117 9.67 22.63 -10.30
CA LYS A 117 8.70 22.42 -11.40
C LYS A 117 8.27 23.73 -12.05
N PHE A 118 8.03 24.76 -11.22
CA PHE A 118 7.66 26.09 -11.70
C PHE A 118 8.77 26.71 -12.53
N LEU A 119 10.01 26.69 -12.04
CA LEU A 119 11.17 27.23 -12.74
C LEU A 119 11.44 26.47 -14.05
N ASN A 120 11.30 25.15 -14.07
CA ASN A 120 11.42 24.36 -15.31
C ASN A 120 10.37 24.77 -16.36
N TRP A 121 9.12 24.98 -15.94
CA TRP A 121 8.09 25.52 -16.83
C TRP A 121 8.41 26.94 -17.28
N TYR A 122 8.77 27.83 -16.34
CA TYR A 122 9.10 29.23 -16.62
C TYR A 122 10.25 29.36 -17.64
N ALA A 123 11.30 28.55 -17.47
CA ALA A 123 12.44 28.48 -18.38
C ALA A 123 12.01 28.15 -19.81
N THR A 124 11.12 27.18 -19.96
CA THR A 124 10.59 26.76 -21.26
C THR A 124 9.66 27.80 -21.86
N GLU A 125 8.75 28.37 -21.06
CA GLU A 125 7.75 29.33 -21.50
C GLU A 125 8.40 30.65 -21.97
N ASN A 126 9.41 31.12 -21.25
CA ASN A 126 10.10 32.37 -21.54
C ASN A 126 11.37 32.18 -22.37
N ASN A 127 11.71 30.94 -22.74
CA ASN A 127 12.93 30.58 -23.46
C ASN A 127 14.20 31.16 -22.81
N VAL A 128 14.34 30.96 -21.49
CA VAL A 128 15.47 31.43 -20.68
C VAL A 128 16.18 30.27 -20.00
N ASN A 129 17.48 30.42 -19.75
CA ASN A 129 18.21 29.50 -18.89
C ASN A 129 18.10 29.94 -17.43
N ILE A 130 17.71 29.02 -16.54
CA ILE A 130 17.57 29.29 -15.11
C ILE A 130 18.53 28.40 -14.32
N GLN A 131 19.42 29.03 -13.55
CA GLN A 131 20.22 28.36 -12.54
C GLN A 131 19.35 28.06 -11.30
N THR A 132 19.39 26.82 -10.82
CA THR A 132 18.60 26.29 -9.68
C THR A 132 19.47 25.44 -8.77
N ALA A 133 18.92 24.87 -7.69
CA ALA A 133 19.64 23.95 -6.81
C ALA A 133 20.23 22.72 -7.51
N TYR A 134 19.77 22.37 -8.73
CA TYR A 134 20.27 21.21 -9.48
C TYR A 134 21.21 21.58 -10.64
N SER A 135 21.52 22.85 -10.82
CA SER A 135 22.58 23.29 -11.73
C SER A 135 23.96 22.89 -11.18
N GLU A 136 24.98 22.73 -12.03
CA GLU A 136 26.33 22.31 -11.62
C GLU A 136 26.97 23.25 -10.57
N GLY A 137 26.60 24.54 -10.58
CA GLY A 137 26.99 25.53 -9.58
C GLY A 137 26.03 25.68 -8.39
N GLY A 138 24.98 24.86 -8.28
CA GLY A 138 23.91 24.99 -7.28
C GLY A 138 23.10 26.29 -7.43
N GLU A 139 22.36 26.66 -6.38
CA GLU A 139 21.64 27.95 -6.33
C GLU A 139 22.61 29.13 -6.38
N LYS A 140 22.27 30.17 -7.15
CA LYS A 140 23.08 31.39 -7.21
C LYS A 140 23.10 32.05 -5.83
N LYS A 141 24.30 32.37 -5.35
CA LYS A 141 24.50 33.10 -4.10
C LYS A 141 24.73 34.59 -4.38
N ILE A 142 23.92 35.45 -3.77
CA ILE A 142 23.99 36.91 -3.81
C ILE A 142 24.27 37.41 -2.39
N GLY A 143 25.49 37.86 -2.14
CA GLY A 143 25.98 38.12 -0.79
C GLY A 143 25.88 36.87 0.08
N ASN A 144 25.07 36.91 1.14
CA ASN A 144 24.82 35.77 2.04
C ASN A 144 23.55 34.97 1.71
N TYR A 145 22.77 35.39 0.72
CA TYR A 145 21.50 34.76 0.37
C TYR A 145 21.62 33.92 -0.89
N ARG A 146 20.90 32.81 -0.94
CA ARG A 146 20.64 32.05 -2.16
C ARG A 146 19.29 32.44 -2.73
N VAL A 147 19.08 32.26 -4.02
CA VAL A 147 17.80 32.50 -4.70
C VAL A 147 17.33 31.23 -5.39
N ASP A 148 16.00 31.03 -5.45
CA ASP A 148 15.42 29.81 -6.02
C ASP A 148 15.77 29.66 -7.51
N GLY A 149 15.59 30.72 -8.30
CA GLY A 149 15.91 30.74 -9.72
C GLY A 149 16.76 31.95 -10.08
N TRP A 150 17.78 31.76 -10.91
CA TRP A 150 18.64 32.85 -11.39
C TRP A 150 18.77 32.84 -12.91
N ILE A 151 18.48 33.98 -13.54
CA ILE A 151 18.61 34.22 -14.98
C ILE A 151 19.71 35.24 -15.19
N GLU A 152 20.91 34.77 -15.55
CA GLU A 152 22.11 35.61 -15.69
C GLU A 152 21.93 36.69 -16.76
N GLU A 153 21.35 36.36 -17.92
CA GLU A 153 21.16 37.29 -19.04
C GLU A 153 20.29 38.50 -18.68
N GLN A 154 19.37 38.34 -17.73
CA GLN A 154 18.41 39.36 -17.33
C GLN A 154 18.76 39.99 -15.97
N GLN A 155 19.81 39.50 -15.31
CA GLN A 155 20.12 39.81 -13.90
C GLN A 155 18.86 39.72 -13.02
N LEU A 156 18.10 38.63 -13.20
CA LEU A 156 16.80 38.41 -12.58
C LEU A 156 16.85 37.21 -11.64
N ALA A 157 16.50 37.46 -10.37
CA ALA A 157 16.21 36.44 -9.38
C ALA A 157 14.70 36.13 -9.37
N ILE A 158 14.35 34.84 -9.37
CA ILE A 158 12.98 34.37 -9.18
C ILE A 158 12.91 33.67 -7.82
N GLU A 159 11.98 34.08 -6.98
CA GLU A 159 11.66 33.47 -5.69
C GLU A 159 10.32 32.76 -5.76
N VAL A 160 10.26 31.53 -5.25
CA VAL A 160 9.03 30.75 -5.16
C VAL A 160 8.70 30.47 -3.69
N ASN A 161 7.88 31.36 -3.13
CA ASN A 161 7.58 31.33 -1.69
C ASN A 161 6.47 30.32 -1.36
N GLY A 162 6.82 29.32 -0.54
CA GLY A 162 5.84 28.47 0.14
C GLY A 162 4.96 29.27 1.08
N CYS A 163 3.63 29.15 0.95
CA CYS A 163 2.70 30.03 1.66
C CYS A 163 2.80 29.87 3.19
N ALA A 164 2.97 28.63 3.66
CA ALA A 164 3.12 28.31 5.09
C ALA A 164 4.46 28.74 5.66
N TRP A 165 5.53 28.71 4.86
CA TRP A 165 6.89 28.97 5.32
C TRP A 165 7.24 30.46 5.35
N HIS A 166 6.67 31.22 4.41
CA HIS A 166 6.92 32.67 4.25
C HIS A 166 5.74 33.54 4.69
N GLY A 167 4.64 32.93 5.15
CA GLY A 167 3.46 33.65 5.63
C GLY A 167 2.79 34.49 4.54
N CYS A 168 2.25 33.86 3.49
CA CYS A 168 1.54 34.58 2.43
C CYS A 168 0.43 35.49 3.00
N SER A 169 0.35 36.75 2.59
CA SER A 169 -0.68 37.70 3.09
C SER A 169 -2.12 37.27 2.82
N ARG A 170 -2.33 36.43 1.78
CA ARG A 170 -3.65 35.86 1.47
C ARG A 170 -3.98 34.64 2.32
N CYS A 171 -3.01 33.76 2.57
CA CYS A 171 -3.24 32.48 3.27
C CYS A 171 -3.04 32.56 4.79
N TYR A 172 -2.21 33.50 5.25
CA TYR A 172 -1.82 33.69 6.66
C TYR A 172 -1.96 35.17 7.06
N PRO A 173 -3.15 35.79 6.96
CA PRO A 173 -3.28 37.25 7.01
C PRO A 173 -2.79 37.89 8.32
N HIS A 174 -2.84 37.17 9.44
CA HIS A 174 -2.47 37.71 10.75
C HIS A 174 -0.97 37.58 11.04
N ASP A 175 -0.35 38.68 11.45
CA ASP A 175 1.10 38.73 11.70
C ASP A 175 1.55 37.87 12.90
N ASN A 176 0.67 37.65 13.88
CA ASN A 176 0.96 36.85 15.07
C ASN A 176 0.84 35.34 14.84
N THR A 177 0.35 34.90 13.67
CA THR A 177 0.24 33.47 13.36
C THR A 177 1.62 32.84 13.34
N ILE A 178 1.83 31.83 14.18
CA ILE A 178 3.07 31.05 14.17
C ILE A 178 3.08 30.19 12.90
N LEU A 179 4.24 30.12 12.25
CA LEU A 179 4.50 29.33 11.05
C LEU A 179 5.25 28.03 11.41
N PRO A 180 5.37 27.04 10.51
CA PRO A 180 6.06 25.76 10.79
C PRO A 180 7.53 25.89 11.22
N ASN A 181 8.15 27.05 10.97
CA ASN A 181 9.51 27.37 11.39
C ASN A 181 9.61 27.98 12.80
N GLY A 182 8.49 28.06 13.54
CA GLY A 182 8.41 28.61 14.90
C GLY A 182 8.37 30.13 14.98
N LYS A 183 8.45 30.86 13.86
CA LYS A 183 8.38 32.33 13.83
C LYS A 183 6.95 32.78 13.53
N SER A 184 6.63 34.03 13.88
CA SER A 184 5.37 34.65 13.47
C SER A 184 5.40 35.05 11.98
N ALA A 185 4.23 35.07 11.33
CA ALA A 185 4.09 35.44 9.93
C ALA A 185 4.61 36.86 9.66
N GLY A 186 4.29 37.82 10.53
CA GLY A 186 4.78 39.20 10.43
C GLY A 186 6.30 39.27 10.53
N LYS A 187 6.89 38.51 11.47
CA LYS A 187 8.35 38.47 11.62
C LYS A 187 9.02 37.86 10.41
N GLN A 188 8.45 36.80 9.86
CA GLN A 188 9.00 36.14 8.67
C GLN A 188 8.93 37.06 7.43
N ARG A 189 7.80 37.77 7.22
CA ARG A 189 7.67 38.77 6.14
C ARG A 189 8.68 39.90 6.27
N GLU A 190 8.93 40.38 7.49
CA GLU A 190 9.94 41.41 7.76
C GLU A 190 11.35 40.92 7.36
N LEU A 191 11.69 39.68 7.71
CA LEU A 191 12.96 39.06 7.34
C LEU A 191 13.08 38.88 5.82
N ASP A 192 12.03 38.38 5.18
CA ASP A 192 12.01 38.19 3.72
C ASP A 192 12.12 39.54 3.00
N LYS A 193 11.45 40.60 3.49
CA LYS A 193 11.58 41.95 2.95
C LYS A 193 13.02 42.46 3.04
N LYS A 194 13.67 42.32 4.21
CA LYS A 194 15.09 42.72 4.37
C LYS A 194 16.02 41.97 3.41
N ARG A 195 15.78 40.67 3.22
CA ARG A 195 16.52 39.84 2.25
C ARG A 195 16.30 40.34 0.82
N MET A 196 15.06 40.59 0.42
CA MET A 196 14.74 41.07 -0.93
C MET A 196 15.29 42.47 -1.20
N ASP A 197 15.21 43.38 -0.23
CA ASP A 197 15.76 44.73 -0.34
C ASP A 197 17.28 44.70 -0.49
N PHE A 198 17.98 43.82 0.25
CA PHE A 198 19.41 43.59 0.08
C PHE A 198 19.77 43.07 -1.33
N ILE A 199 19.01 42.12 -1.86
CA ILE A 199 19.24 41.60 -3.22
C ILE A 199 19.06 42.71 -4.26
N LYS A 200 17.99 43.51 -4.15
CA LYS A 200 17.73 44.65 -5.04
C LYS A 200 18.84 45.70 -5.01
N GLN A 201 19.47 45.93 -3.86
CA GLN A 201 20.61 46.85 -3.73
C GLN A 201 21.85 46.41 -4.52
N HIS A 202 21.93 45.14 -4.94
CA HIS A 202 23.00 44.63 -5.80
C HIS A 202 22.69 44.79 -7.30
N ASN A 203 21.80 45.71 -7.67
CA ASN A 203 21.31 45.93 -9.03
C ASN A 203 20.66 44.68 -9.68
N ILE A 204 19.99 43.86 -8.86
CA ILE A 204 19.34 42.63 -9.29
C ILE A 204 17.82 42.82 -9.22
N ASN A 205 17.13 42.47 -10.31
CA ASN A 205 15.67 42.41 -10.32
C ASN A 205 15.20 41.16 -9.60
N ILE A 206 14.06 41.23 -8.91
CA ILE A 206 13.50 40.09 -8.18
C ILE A 206 12.00 39.96 -8.42
N GLU A 207 11.58 38.79 -8.88
CA GLU A 207 10.18 38.40 -9.04
C GLU A 207 9.80 37.33 -8.02
N VAL A 208 8.64 37.49 -7.38
CA VAL A 208 8.18 36.59 -6.31
C VAL A 208 6.87 35.93 -6.71
N TYR A 209 6.89 34.61 -6.79
CA TYR A 209 5.72 33.78 -7.06
C TYR A 209 5.32 33.02 -5.79
N TRP A 210 4.08 33.19 -5.37
CA TRP A 210 3.56 32.49 -4.19
C TRP A 210 2.97 31.14 -4.56
N GLU A 211 3.16 30.14 -3.70
CA GLU A 211 2.61 28.78 -3.86
C GLU A 211 1.11 28.79 -4.22
N CYS A 212 0.28 29.57 -3.52
CA CYS A 212 -1.16 29.66 -3.83
C CYS A 212 -1.42 30.24 -5.22
N GLY A 213 -0.58 31.18 -5.69
CA GLY A 213 -0.65 31.73 -7.04
C GLY A 213 -0.31 30.69 -8.11
N ILE A 214 0.77 29.95 -7.89
CA ILE A 214 1.20 28.85 -8.78
C ILE A 214 0.12 27.76 -8.86
N LYS A 215 -0.49 27.39 -7.72
CA LYS A 215 -1.61 26.44 -7.70
C LYS A 215 -2.81 26.93 -8.52
N ASN A 216 -3.14 28.22 -8.46
CA ASN A 216 -4.19 28.79 -9.30
C ASN A 216 -3.84 28.75 -10.79
N MET A 217 -2.59 29.07 -11.16
CA MET A 217 -2.12 28.97 -12.55
C MET A 217 -2.23 27.54 -13.09
N LEU A 218 -1.85 26.54 -12.27
CA LEU A 218 -1.96 25.13 -12.64
C LEU A 218 -3.38 24.67 -12.92
N SER A 219 -4.37 25.26 -12.24
CA SER A 219 -5.78 24.92 -12.45
C SER A 219 -6.28 25.32 -13.83
N GLY A 220 -5.77 26.44 -14.38
CA GLY A 220 -6.17 27.00 -15.67
C GLY A 220 -5.27 26.62 -16.85
N ASN A 221 -4.00 26.25 -16.63
CA ASN A 221 -3.01 26.08 -17.69
C ASN A 221 -2.65 24.60 -17.94
N LYS A 222 -3.20 24.03 -19.03
CA LYS A 222 -2.93 22.64 -19.45
C LYS A 222 -1.47 22.39 -19.82
N GLN A 223 -0.77 23.36 -20.42
CA GLN A 223 0.63 23.23 -20.81
C GLN A 223 1.55 23.24 -19.60
N MET A 224 1.30 24.13 -18.65
CA MET A 224 1.99 24.14 -17.35
C MET A 224 1.79 22.81 -16.63
N LYS A 225 0.55 22.30 -16.57
CA LYS A 225 0.26 20.98 -15.97
C LYS A 225 1.05 19.85 -16.66
N ARG A 226 1.15 19.86 -17.99
CA ARG A 226 1.98 18.90 -18.74
C ARG A 226 3.46 19.01 -18.39
N SER A 227 4.01 20.22 -18.32
CA SER A 227 5.41 20.45 -17.92
C SER A 227 5.68 19.93 -16.50
N PHE A 228 4.79 20.23 -15.55
CA PHE A 228 4.86 19.75 -14.17
C PHE A 228 4.82 18.22 -14.06
N ASN A 229 4.05 17.56 -14.92
CA ASN A 229 3.92 16.10 -14.96
C ASN A 229 5.13 15.40 -15.62
N ASN A 230 5.82 16.10 -16.52
CA ASN A 230 7.00 15.58 -17.21
C ASN A 230 8.33 15.95 -16.53
N TYR A 231 8.29 16.76 -15.47
CA TYR A 231 9.48 17.17 -14.74
C TYR A 231 10.22 15.97 -14.13
N MET A 232 11.51 15.84 -14.48
CA MET A 232 12.39 14.80 -13.95
C MET A 232 12.96 15.24 -12.61
N ASP A 233 12.35 14.77 -11.53
CA ASP A 233 12.72 15.11 -10.16
C ASP A 233 14.05 14.44 -9.75
N GLY A 234 15.14 15.20 -9.77
CA GLY A 234 16.46 14.79 -9.28
C GLY A 234 16.73 15.09 -7.79
N GLY A 235 15.71 15.53 -7.05
CA GLY A 235 15.83 16.02 -5.68
C GLY A 235 16.04 14.96 -4.60
N PRO A 236 15.88 15.35 -3.32
CA PRO A 236 15.94 14.44 -2.19
C PRO A 236 15.05 13.19 -2.34
N ILE A 237 15.43 12.13 -1.63
CA ILE A 237 14.62 10.91 -1.53
C ILE A 237 13.44 11.16 -0.59
N ASP A 238 12.23 11.12 -1.13
CA ASP A 238 11.02 10.92 -0.33
C ASP A 238 10.88 9.43 -0.02
N ILE A 239 11.24 9.01 1.18
CA ILE A 239 11.23 7.61 1.61
C ILE A 239 9.80 7.03 1.54
N ARG A 240 8.77 7.84 1.80
CA ARG A 240 7.37 7.38 1.74
C ARG A 240 6.93 7.10 0.31
N SER A 241 7.51 7.79 -0.68
CA SER A 241 7.25 7.50 -2.10
C SER A 241 7.71 6.11 -2.54
N CYS A 242 8.66 5.49 -1.80
CA CYS A 242 9.13 4.12 -2.00
C CYS A 242 8.23 3.06 -1.33
N PHE A 243 7.24 3.47 -0.53
CA PHE A 243 6.35 2.54 0.14
C PHE A 243 5.17 2.15 -0.77
N PHE A 244 5.15 0.88 -1.19
CA PHE A 244 4.10 0.31 -2.03
C PHE A 244 3.45 -0.90 -1.35
N GLY A 245 2.19 -1.17 -1.70
CA GLY A 245 1.46 -2.36 -1.25
C GLY A 245 1.83 -3.63 -2.01
N GLY A 246 0.95 -4.64 -1.95
CA GLY A 246 1.06 -5.88 -2.72
C GLY A 246 0.69 -5.74 -4.20
N ARG A 247 1.12 -6.71 -5.01
CA ARG A 247 0.68 -6.86 -6.41
C ARG A 247 -0.75 -7.37 -6.44
N THR A 248 -1.65 -6.68 -7.13
CA THR A 248 -3.04 -7.15 -7.29
C THR A 248 -3.53 -6.79 -8.68
N GLY A 249 -4.12 -7.75 -9.40
CA GLY A 249 -4.81 -7.49 -10.65
C GLY A 249 -4.92 -8.70 -11.57
N PRO A 250 -5.83 -8.63 -12.56
CA PRO A 250 -5.95 -9.64 -13.60
C PRO A 250 -4.81 -9.57 -14.61
N LEU A 251 -4.41 -10.75 -15.08
CA LEU A 251 -3.65 -10.92 -16.33
C LEU A 251 -4.55 -11.49 -17.43
N LYS A 252 -5.69 -12.10 -17.06
CA LYS A 252 -6.73 -12.58 -17.97
C LYS A 252 -8.11 -12.33 -17.39
N LEU A 253 -9.10 -12.02 -18.24
CA LEU A 253 -10.48 -11.77 -17.79
C LEU A 253 -11.33 -13.05 -17.74
N PHE A 254 -10.99 -14.06 -18.54
CA PHE A 254 -11.70 -15.33 -18.53
C PHE A 254 -10.77 -16.48 -18.93
N PHE A 255 -10.93 -17.62 -18.25
CA PHE A 255 -10.25 -18.85 -18.59
C PHE A 255 -11.11 -20.07 -18.23
N ALA A 256 -11.17 -21.03 -19.16
CA ALA A 256 -11.71 -22.36 -18.92
C ALA A 256 -10.66 -23.35 -19.46
N PRO A 257 -10.23 -24.34 -18.66
CA PRO A 257 -9.19 -25.26 -19.06
C PRO A 257 -9.68 -26.18 -20.18
N SER A 258 -8.77 -26.54 -21.07
CA SER A 258 -8.98 -27.60 -22.06
C SER A 258 -8.68 -28.98 -21.47
N GLN A 259 -8.91 -30.07 -22.20
CA GLN A 259 -8.57 -31.42 -21.74
C GLN A 259 -7.05 -31.52 -21.44
N GLY A 260 -6.71 -31.99 -20.24
CA GLY A 260 -5.33 -32.11 -19.76
C GLY A 260 -4.74 -30.82 -19.13
N GLU A 261 -5.55 -29.77 -18.99
CA GLU A 261 -5.18 -28.53 -18.30
C GLU A 261 -6.04 -28.34 -17.04
N VAL A 262 -5.48 -27.73 -16.00
CA VAL A 262 -6.16 -27.42 -14.75
C VAL A 262 -5.88 -25.98 -14.31
N ILE A 263 -6.76 -25.44 -13.45
CA ILE A 263 -6.57 -24.14 -12.80
C ILE A 263 -6.28 -24.38 -11.31
N SER A 264 -5.20 -23.78 -10.82
CA SER A 264 -4.78 -23.83 -9.41
C SER A 264 -4.85 -22.45 -8.77
N TYR A 265 -5.29 -22.39 -7.51
CA TYR A 265 -5.31 -21.16 -6.70
C TYR A 265 -4.50 -21.36 -5.43
N TYR A 266 -3.28 -20.82 -5.43
CA TYR A 266 -2.33 -20.98 -4.34
C TYR A 266 -2.16 -19.67 -3.55
N ASP A 267 -2.07 -19.80 -2.23
CA ASP A 267 -1.83 -18.72 -1.26
C ASP A 267 -0.52 -18.99 -0.49
N VAL A 268 0.28 -17.95 -0.22
CA VAL A 268 1.50 -18.07 0.57
C VAL A 268 1.16 -18.09 2.06
N THR A 269 1.56 -19.17 2.73
CA THR A 269 1.34 -19.32 4.17
C THR A 269 2.06 -18.23 4.97
N SER A 270 1.30 -17.22 5.41
CA SER A 270 1.78 -16.12 6.24
C SER A 270 2.95 -15.35 5.62
N LEU A 271 2.76 -14.81 4.41
CA LEU A 271 3.79 -14.10 3.63
C LEU A 271 4.59 -13.08 4.45
N TYR A 272 3.94 -12.09 5.07
CA TYR A 272 4.68 -11.05 5.81
C TYR A 272 5.47 -11.58 7.02
N PRO A 273 4.90 -12.46 7.88
CA PRO A 273 5.68 -13.14 8.90
C PRO A 273 6.89 -13.92 8.36
N TYR A 274 6.73 -14.65 7.25
CA TYR A 274 7.84 -15.35 6.61
C TYR A 274 8.94 -14.37 6.20
N ILE A 275 8.59 -13.30 5.50
CA ILE A 275 9.52 -12.25 5.07
C ILE A 275 10.23 -11.60 6.26
N ASN A 276 9.51 -11.33 7.35
CA ASN A 276 10.08 -10.75 8.57
C ASN A 276 11.14 -11.66 9.23
N VAL A 277 11.05 -12.98 9.06
CA VAL A 277 12.01 -13.94 9.60
C VAL A 277 13.19 -14.20 8.65
N THR A 278 12.96 -14.15 7.34
CA THR A 278 13.97 -14.54 6.33
C THR A 278 14.73 -13.37 5.70
N THR A 279 14.28 -12.13 5.93
CA THR A 279 14.84 -10.94 5.28
C THR A 279 15.88 -10.23 6.15
N LYS A 280 16.93 -9.74 5.48
CA LYS A 280 17.95 -8.82 6.02
C LYS A 280 17.40 -7.40 6.05
N TYR A 281 17.25 -6.81 7.24
CA TYR A 281 16.73 -5.46 7.42
C TYR A 281 17.84 -4.43 7.64
N PRO A 282 17.75 -3.22 7.04
CA PRO A 282 18.64 -2.11 7.36
C PRO A 282 18.38 -1.60 8.79
N ILE A 283 19.46 -1.28 9.49
CA ILE A 283 19.42 -0.74 10.86
C ILE A 283 20.26 0.54 10.97
N GLY A 284 20.08 1.30 12.05
CA GLY A 284 20.71 2.61 12.23
C GLY A 284 20.26 3.67 11.22
N HIS A 285 21.11 4.67 11.00
CA HIS A 285 20.89 5.75 10.03
C HIS A 285 21.75 5.53 8.77
N PRO A 286 21.25 5.90 7.58
CA PRO A 286 21.99 5.75 6.34
C PRO A 286 23.05 6.84 6.15
N LYS A 287 24.06 6.56 5.33
CA LYS A 287 24.91 7.56 4.69
C LYS A 287 24.19 8.11 3.45
N VAL A 288 24.17 9.43 3.33
CA VAL A 288 23.54 10.12 2.20
C VAL A 288 24.57 10.38 1.12
N HIS A 289 24.28 9.93 -0.10
CA HIS A 289 25.11 10.21 -1.27
C HIS A 289 24.35 11.01 -2.31
N ILE A 290 25.02 12.05 -2.82
CA ILE A 290 24.50 12.97 -3.83
C ILE A 290 25.36 12.81 -5.07
N PHE A 291 24.80 12.21 -6.13
CA PHE A 291 25.55 11.92 -7.35
C PHE A 291 25.10 12.75 -8.54
N ASN A 292 23.78 12.82 -8.80
CA ASN A 292 23.18 13.42 -10.00
C ASN A 292 23.96 13.14 -11.30
N LYS A 293 24.32 11.88 -11.53
CA LYS A 293 25.23 11.48 -12.61
C LYS A 293 24.57 10.52 -13.59
N ASP A 294 24.92 10.67 -14.86
CA ASP A 294 24.52 9.71 -15.88
C ASP A 294 25.36 8.44 -15.72
N ILE A 295 24.70 7.29 -15.83
CA ILE A 295 25.29 5.96 -15.64
C ILE A 295 24.69 5.00 -16.65
N ARG A 296 25.21 3.78 -16.70
CA ARG A 296 24.57 2.69 -17.42
C ARG A 296 24.68 1.41 -16.60
N TRP A 297 23.70 1.16 -15.74
CA TRP A 297 23.60 -0.13 -15.04
C TRP A 297 22.65 -1.04 -15.79
N THR A 298 23.11 -2.23 -16.12
CA THR A 298 22.35 -3.24 -16.87
C THR A 298 22.30 -4.59 -16.15
N LYS A 299 23.08 -4.76 -15.07
CA LYS A 299 23.11 -5.97 -14.25
C LYS A 299 23.22 -5.62 -12.76
N PRO A 300 22.78 -6.50 -11.85
CA PRO A 300 22.85 -6.25 -10.41
C PRO A 300 24.24 -5.90 -9.89
N SER A 301 25.30 -6.47 -10.47
CA SER A 301 26.69 -6.20 -10.07
C SER A 301 27.17 -4.79 -10.38
N ASP A 302 26.43 -4.01 -11.18
CA ASP A 302 26.71 -2.59 -11.41
C ASP A 302 26.25 -1.74 -10.21
N ASN A 303 25.21 -2.16 -9.49
CA ASN A 303 24.77 -1.51 -8.26
C ASN A 303 25.74 -1.84 -7.11
N LYS A 304 26.55 -0.87 -6.72
CA LYS A 304 27.52 -1.02 -5.61
C LYS A 304 26.90 -0.85 -4.21
N PHE A 305 25.60 -0.52 -4.14
CA PHE A 305 24.88 -0.27 -2.89
C PHE A 305 23.92 -1.42 -2.60
N GLU A 306 24.42 -2.45 -1.92
CA GLU A 306 23.66 -3.68 -1.63
C GLU A 306 22.45 -3.42 -0.72
N LEU A 307 22.59 -2.51 0.25
CA LEU A 307 21.57 -2.20 1.25
C LEU A 307 21.26 -0.70 1.21
N ALA A 308 20.43 -0.29 0.25
CA ALA A 308 20.14 1.13 0.06
C ALA A 308 18.72 1.41 -0.45
N ILE A 309 18.28 2.64 -0.24
CA ILE A 309 17.19 3.25 -1.00
C ILE A 309 17.82 4.14 -2.07
N LEU A 310 17.47 3.92 -3.33
CA LEU A 310 18.05 4.63 -4.46
C LEU A 310 16.98 5.43 -5.18
N LYS A 311 17.37 6.63 -5.64
CA LYS A 311 16.60 7.41 -6.60
C LYS A 311 17.31 7.39 -7.94
N VAL A 312 16.67 6.79 -8.93
CA VAL A 312 17.27 6.44 -10.23
C VAL A 312 16.31 6.70 -11.38
N PHE A 313 16.82 7.03 -12.56
CA PHE A 313 16.03 6.98 -13.79
C PHE A 313 16.15 5.58 -14.39
N VAL A 314 15.03 4.88 -14.51
CA VAL A 314 14.96 3.49 -14.96
C VAL A 314 14.20 3.39 -16.26
N ILE A 315 14.68 2.52 -17.15
CA ILE A 315 14.05 2.18 -18.43
C ILE A 315 13.77 0.67 -18.43
N PRO A 316 12.49 0.25 -18.52
CA PRO A 316 12.16 -1.17 -18.64
C PRO A 316 12.58 -1.76 -19.99
N PRO A 317 12.86 -3.08 -20.05
CA PRO A 317 13.08 -3.77 -21.32
C PRO A 317 11.82 -3.73 -22.19
N THR A 318 11.95 -3.88 -23.51
CA THR A 318 10.81 -3.93 -24.44
C THR A 318 9.95 -5.18 -24.25
N THR A 319 10.55 -6.27 -23.76
CA THR A 319 9.91 -7.55 -23.51
C THR A 319 10.37 -8.09 -22.16
N ILE A 320 9.43 -8.57 -21.34
CA ILE A 320 9.68 -9.22 -20.05
C ILE A 320 8.51 -10.14 -19.73
N ASP A 321 8.75 -11.17 -18.91
CA ASP A 321 7.69 -12.04 -18.40
C ASP A 321 6.73 -11.26 -17.49
N ILE A 322 7.27 -10.66 -16.42
CA ILE A 322 6.52 -9.93 -15.40
C ILE A 322 7.24 -8.61 -15.08
N PRO A 323 6.60 -7.43 -15.25
CA PRO A 323 7.23 -6.16 -14.88
C PRO A 323 7.56 -6.10 -13.38
N VAL A 324 8.74 -5.58 -13.03
CA VAL A 324 9.33 -5.68 -11.69
C VAL A 324 9.08 -4.43 -10.85
N LEU A 325 9.47 -3.25 -11.35
CA LEU A 325 9.45 -2.03 -10.56
C LEU A 325 8.04 -1.44 -10.46
N PRO A 326 7.60 -1.07 -9.26
CA PRO A 326 6.35 -0.35 -9.07
C PRO A 326 6.47 1.13 -9.50
N MET A 327 5.34 1.72 -9.88
CA MET A 327 5.16 3.17 -9.91
C MET A 327 3.75 3.54 -9.45
N LYS A 328 3.56 4.81 -9.10
CA LYS A 328 2.24 5.41 -8.91
C LYS A 328 2.00 6.50 -9.95
N LEU A 329 0.76 6.61 -10.41
CA LEU A 329 0.35 7.77 -11.21
C LEU A 329 0.11 8.96 -10.28
N ASP A 330 0.56 10.15 -10.73
CA ASP A 330 0.54 11.37 -9.92
C ASP A 330 -0.89 11.82 -9.51
N ASP A 331 -1.92 11.45 -10.28
CA ASP A 331 -3.29 11.93 -10.06
C ASP A 331 -4.11 11.05 -9.09
N ASP A 332 -3.92 9.72 -9.06
CA ASP A 332 -4.75 8.79 -8.27
C ASP A 332 -3.96 7.84 -7.33
N GLU A 333 -2.64 8.02 -7.23
CA GLU A 333 -1.73 7.19 -6.42
C GLU A 333 -1.82 5.68 -6.71
N ARG A 334 -2.40 5.28 -7.86
CA ARG A 334 -2.63 3.88 -8.16
C ARG A 334 -1.31 3.15 -8.42
N LEU A 335 -1.10 2.07 -7.67
CA LEU A 335 0.05 1.18 -7.85
C LEU A 335 -0.04 0.41 -9.18
N LEU A 336 0.96 0.62 -10.02
CA LEU A 336 1.14 0.00 -11.33
C LEU A 336 2.51 -0.68 -11.44
N PHE A 337 2.57 -1.71 -12.28
CA PHE A 337 3.80 -2.35 -12.74
C PHE A 337 3.79 -2.26 -14.26
N THR A 338 4.57 -1.33 -14.83
CA THR A 338 4.49 -0.95 -16.25
C THR A 338 5.80 -1.17 -16.99
N LEU A 339 5.72 -1.21 -18.32
CA LEU A 339 6.87 -1.13 -19.23
C LEU A 339 7.00 0.22 -19.93
N CYS A 340 6.07 1.15 -19.70
CA CYS A 340 6.09 2.49 -20.27
C CYS A 340 5.27 3.48 -19.42
N ALA A 341 5.94 4.41 -18.76
CA ALA A 341 5.30 5.47 -18.00
C ALA A 341 4.38 6.35 -18.87
N ALA A 342 4.81 6.70 -20.09
CA ALA A 342 3.97 7.47 -21.01
C ALA A 342 2.67 6.73 -21.40
N CYS A 343 2.69 5.42 -21.62
CA CYS A 343 1.48 4.64 -21.87
C CYS A 343 0.54 4.63 -20.67
N ALA A 344 1.06 4.44 -19.45
CA ALA A 344 0.24 4.43 -18.26
C ALA A 344 -0.43 5.80 -18.00
N ARG A 345 0.28 6.90 -18.29
CA ARG A 345 -0.29 8.26 -18.24
C ARG A 345 -1.31 8.52 -19.35
N LYS A 346 -1.11 7.93 -20.54
CA LYS A 346 -2.05 8.04 -21.67
C LYS A 346 -3.35 7.28 -21.42
N TYR A 347 -3.28 6.13 -20.75
CA TYR A 347 -4.44 5.26 -20.46
C TYR A 347 -4.64 5.12 -18.94
N PRO A 348 -4.93 6.22 -18.22
CA PRO A 348 -4.96 6.25 -16.77
C PRO A 348 -6.13 5.45 -16.17
N THR A 349 -7.06 4.92 -16.95
CA THR A 349 -8.14 4.02 -16.48
C THR A 349 -8.10 2.64 -17.12
N GLY A 350 -7.03 2.33 -17.87
CA GLY A 350 -7.02 1.20 -18.81
C GLY A 350 -7.90 1.47 -20.03
N GLU A 351 -7.84 0.57 -21.01
CA GLU A 351 -8.65 0.60 -22.23
C GLU A 351 -8.83 -0.81 -22.79
N VAL A 352 -9.78 -0.97 -23.71
CA VAL A 352 -9.95 -2.20 -24.52
C VAL A 352 -9.53 -1.88 -25.95
N LEU A 353 -8.38 -2.40 -26.37
CA LEU A 353 -7.78 -2.05 -27.66
C LEU A 353 -7.38 -3.30 -28.45
N ASN A 354 -7.88 -3.37 -29.69
CA ASN A 354 -7.33 -4.26 -30.70
C ASN A 354 -5.93 -3.80 -31.09
N ASN A 355 -5.01 -4.75 -31.23
CA ASN A 355 -3.65 -4.52 -31.74
C ASN A 355 -2.83 -3.46 -30.98
N TYR A 356 -3.00 -3.37 -29.66
CA TYR A 356 -2.24 -2.44 -28.84
C TYR A 356 -0.73 -2.72 -28.92
N SER A 357 0.04 -1.69 -29.35
CA SER A 357 1.50 -1.71 -29.37
C SER A 357 2.04 -0.34 -28.99
N CYS A 358 3.05 -0.31 -28.13
CA CYS A 358 3.72 0.90 -27.67
C CYS A 358 4.69 1.44 -28.73
N SER A 359 4.58 2.73 -29.05
CA SER A 359 5.47 3.44 -29.99
C SER A 359 6.40 4.45 -29.33
N HIS A 360 6.39 4.52 -27.99
CA HIS A 360 7.21 5.48 -27.24
C HIS A 360 8.69 5.12 -27.24
N THR A 361 9.55 6.13 -27.24
CA THR A 361 11.00 5.99 -27.13
C THR A 361 11.43 5.46 -25.76
N GLU A 362 12.64 4.93 -25.61
CA GLU A 362 13.17 4.46 -24.32
C GLU A 362 13.05 5.53 -23.21
N GLN A 363 13.36 6.79 -23.53
CA GLN A 363 13.25 7.89 -22.59
C GLN A 363 11.81 8.17 -22.15
N GLN A 364 10.84 8.07 -23.06
CA GLN A 364 9.41 8.22 -22.72
C GLN A 364 8.86 7.02 -21.95
N ARG A 365 9.46 5.84 -22.14
CA ARG A 365 9.11 4.62 -21.41
C ARG A 365 9.60 4.66 -19.97
N GLY A 366 10.76 5.25 -19.72
CA GLY A 366 11.37 5.35 -18.40
C GLY A 366 10.72 6.35 -17.45
N TRP A 367 11.10 6.26 -16.17
CA TRP A 367 10.67 7.18 -15.11
C TRP A 367 11.72 7.27 -14.00
N VAL A 368 11.59 8.30 -13.15
CA VAL A 368 12.33 8.38 -11.90
C VAL A 368 11.68 7.45 -10.88
N SER A 369 12.41 6.42 -10.48
CA SER A 369 12.00 5.47 -9.44
C SER A 369 12.76 5.77 -8.14
N THR A 370 12.03 5.79 -7.02
CA THR A 370 12.62 5.64 -5.69
C THR A 370 12.31 4.23 -5.21
N CYS A 371 13.33 3.39 -5.13
CA CYS A 371 13.19 1.96 -4.84
C CYS A 371 14.27 1.44 -3.89
N THR A 372 14.00 0.28 -3.29
CA THR A 372 15.00 -0.45 -2.52
C THR A 372 16.03 -1.07 -3.47
N SER A 373 17.23 -1.33 -2.97
CA SER A 373 18.23 -2.13 -3.66
C SER A 373 17.71 -3.54 -4.00
N LEU A 374 16.81 -4.11 -3.18
CA LEU A 374 16.16 -5.41 -3.45
C LEU A 374 15.37 -5.39 -4.76
N GLU A 375 14.50 -4.40 -4.94
CA GLU A 375 13.67 -4.27 -6.14
C GLU A 375 14.47 -3.82 -7.35
N LEU A 376 15.43 -2.91 -7.16
CA LEU A 376 16.29 -2.45 -8.25
C LEU A 376 17.13 -3.60 -8.81
N ASN A 377 17.75 -4.41 -7.95
CA ASN A 377 18.56 -5.54 -8.39
C ASN A 377 17.71 -6.59 -9.10
N ALA A 378 16.52 -6.92 -8.57
CA ALA A 378 15.59 -7.83 -9.26
C ALA A 378 15.13 -7.27 -10.63
N ALA A 379 15.04 -5.94 -10.78
CA ALA A 379 14.70 -5.34 -12.07
C ALA A 379 15.86 -5.42 -13.06
N LEU A 380 17.10 -5.19 -12.60
CA LEU A 380 18.31 -5.33 -13.41
C LEU A 380 18.51 -6.78 -13.89
N GLU A 381 18.19 -7.79 -13.07
CA GLU A 381 18.18 -9.20 -13.47
C GLU A 381 17.25 -9.47 -14.66
N GLU A 382 16.19 -8.69 -14.76
CA GLU A 382 15.14 -8.83 -15.75
C GLU A 382 15.28 -7.82 -16.92
N GLY A 383 16.46 -7.22 -17.09
CA GLY A 383 16.79 -6.41 -18.25
C GLY A 383 16.39 -4.93 -18.16
N TYR A 384 16.05 -4.42 -16.98
CA TYR A 384 15.91 -2.98 -16.78
C TYR A 384 17.27 -2.30 -16.90
N ILE A 385 17.27 -1.05 -17.38
CA ILE A 385 18.49 -0.23 -17.50
C ILE A 385 18.34 1.00 -16.62
N VAL A 386 19.35 1.29 -15.82
CA VAL A 386 19.47 2.58 -15.11
C VAL A 386 20.35 3.51 -15.94
N THR A 387 19.82 4.66 -16.34
CA THR A 387 20.57 5.66 -17.11
C THR A 387 21.02 6.86 -16.29
N LYS A 388 20.46 7.05 -15.08
CA LYS A 388 20.84 8.15 -14.19
C LYS A 388 20.71 7.77 -12.72
N LEU A 389 21.72 8.12 -11.92
CA LEU A 389 21.72 7.96 -10.46
C LEU A 389 21.65 9.33 -9.79
N PHE A 390 20.55 9.59 -9.08
CA PHE A 390 20.33 10.88 -8.43
C PHE A 390 20.87 10.91 -7.00
N ARG A 391 20.37 10.01 -6.17
CA ARG A 391 20.61 9.95 -4.71
C ARG A 391 20.65 8.52 -4.23
N VAL A 392 21.41 8.28 -3.16
CA VAL A 392 21.46 6.99 -2.46
C VAL A 392 21.42 7.23 -0.95
N LEU A 393 20.54 6.50 -0.25
CA LEU A 393 20.59 6.32 1.19
C LEU A 393 21.17 4.93 1.46
N GLU A 394 22.47 4.88 1.75
CA GLU A 394 23.19 3.63 1.98
C GLU A 394 23.20 3.27 3.47
N PHE A 395 22.71 2.08 3.80
CA PHE A 395 22.79 1.54 5.16
C PHE A 395 24.00 0.63 5.27
N THR A 396 24.91 0.95 6.18
CA THR A 396 26.14 0.15 6.40
C THR A 396 25.96 -0.98 7.41
N ALA A 397 24.82 -1.05 8.08
CA ALA A 397 24.51 -2.05 9.09
C ALA A 397 23.16 -2.73 8.80
N PHE A 398 23.03 -3.99 9.23
CA PHE A 398 21.82 -4.78 9.04
C PHE A 398 21.56 -5.75 10.19
N ASP A 399 20.33 -6.26 10.27
CA ASP A 399 19.94 -7.35 11.16
C ASP A 399 19.04 -8.35 10.41
N ASN A 400 19.43 -9.63 10.39
CA ASN A 400 18.67 -10.73 9.79
C ASN A 400 17.73 -11.43 10.78
N LYS A 401 17.69 -10.99 12.04
CA LYS A 401 16.87 -11.55 13.12
C LYS A 401 16.04 -10.48 13.83
N LEU A 402 15.95 -9.27 13.27
CA LEU A 402 15.27 -8.11 13.85
C LEU A 402 13.87 -8.47 14.38
N PHE A 403 13.07 -9.15 13.56
CA PHE A 403 11.71 -9.55 13.90
C PHE A 403 11.58 -11.00 14.33
N GLN A 404 12.62 -11.82 14.20
CA GLN A 404 12.54 -13.25 14.45
C GLN A 404 11.96 -13.56 15.84
N PRO A 405 12.44 -12.98 16.96
CA PRO A 405 11.91 -13.29 18.29
C PRO A 405 10.39 -13.02 18.42
N TYR A 406 9.92 -11.88 17.91
CA TYR A 406 8.51 -11.50 17.95
C TYR A 406 7.66 -12.43 17.09
N ILE A 407 8.11 -12.69 15.85
CA ILE A 407 7.37 -13.56 14.93
C ILE A 407 7.32 -14.98 15.48
N SER A 408 8.42 -15.51 16.02
CA SER A 408 8.46 -16.86 16.58
C SER A 408 7.47 -17.03 17.76
N GLU A 409 7.33 -16.01 18.61
CA GLU A 409 6.41 -16.03 19.75
C GLU A 409 4.93 -16.13 19.32
N PHE A 410 4.47 -15.23 18.45
CA PHE A 410 3.07 -15.26 18.00
C PHE A 410 2.79 -16.33 16.96
N MET A 411 3.79 -16.73 16.16
CA MET A 411 3.61 -17.84 15.22
C MET A 411 3.47 -19.17 15.97
N ALA A 412 4.22 -19.39 17.05
CA ALA A 412 4.00 -20.55 17.92
C ALA A 412 2.56 -20.58 18.43
N GLN A 413 2.03 -19.47 18.96
CA GLN A 413 0.64 -19.39 19.43
C GLN A 413 -0.37 -19.65 18.31
N LYS A 414 -0.12 -19.11 17.11
CA LYS A 414 -0.98 -19.33 15.93
C LYS A 414 -0.98 -20.81 15.51
N ILE A 415 0.18 -21.47 15.51
CA ILE A 415 0.32 -22.89 15.15
C ILE A 415 -0.34 -23.77 16.22
N HIS A 416 -0.04 -23.55 17.51
CA HIS A 416 -0.69 -24.22 18.65
C HIS A 416 -2.22 -24.16 18.53
N SER A 417 -2.75 -22.96 18.30
CA SER A 417 -4.19 -22.72 18.19
C SER A 417 -4.82 -23.23 16.88
N SER A 418 -3.99 -23.59 15.89
CA SER A 418 -4.47 -24.22 14.65
C SER A 418 -4.57 -25.74 14.78
N GLY A 419 -3.77 -26.34 15.68
CA GLY A 419 -3.58 -27.78 15.75
C GLY A 419 -2.80 -28.34 14.56
N PHE A 420 -2.58 -29.65 14.54
CA PHE A 420 -1.97 -30.32 13.39
C PHE A 420 -2.95 -30.40 12.23
N ASP A 421 -2.41 -30.25 11.02
CA ASP A 421 -3.15 -30.53 9.78
C ASP A 421 -3.62 -31.98 9.73
N GLY A 422 -4.75 -32.26 9.05
CA GLY A 422 -5.31 -33.61 8.94
C GLY A 422 -4.37 -34.65 8.31
N SER A 423 -3.43 -34.21 7.46
CA SER A 423 -2.43 -35.09 6.85
C SER A 423 -1.32 -35.52 7.83
N ILE A 424 -1.11 -34.75 8.90
CA ILE A 424 -0.07 -34.92 9.94
C ILE A 424 -0.66 -35.50 11.22
N LYS A 425 -1.85 -35.03 11.63
CA LYS A 425 -2.48 -35.31 12.91
C LYS A 425 -2.61 -36.82 13.16
N GLY A 426 -2.14 -37.27 14.31
CA GLY A 426 -2.17 -38.66 14.74
C GLY A 426 -1.04 -39.52 14.16
N LYS A 427 -0.11 -38.93 13.40
CA LYS A 427 1.08 -39.62 12.86
C LYS A 427 2.33 -39.07 13.54
N GLU A 428 2.75 -39.73 14.61
CA GLU A 428 3.80 -39.24 15.52
C GLU A 428 5.10 -38.84 14.81
N GLU A 429 5.58 -39.65 13.86
CA GLU A 429 6.80 -39.32 13.09
C GLU A 429 6.63 -38.02 12.29
N LYS A 430 5.46 -37.78 11.68
CA LYS A 430 5.18 -36.56 10.92
C LYS A 430 4.99 -35.35 11.83
N GLU A 431 4.37 -35.55 12.99
CA GLU A 431 4.24 -34.50 14.01
C GLU A 431 5.61 -34.07 14.52
N GLU A 432 6.49 -35.03 14.85
CA GLU A 432 7.85 -34.75 15.32
C GLU A 432 8.70 -34.08 14.26
N LYS A 433 8.62 -34.55 13.01
CA LYS A 433 9.28 -33.92 11.87
C LYS A 433 8.81 -32.47 11.70
N PHE A 434 7.51 -32.21 11.74
CA PHE A 434 6.96 -30.86 11.62
C PHE A 434 7.43 -29.93 12.75
N ILE A 435 7.45 -30.41 13.99
CA ILE A 435 7.94 -29.66 15.16
C ILE A 435 9.43 -29.31 14.99
N LYS A 436 10.24 -30.29 14.57
CA LYS A 436 11.67 -30.12 14.34
C LYS A 436 11.94 -29.08 13.24
N GLU A 437 11.25 -29.19 12.10
CA GLU A 437 11.38 -28.27 10.97
C GLU A 437 10.97 -26.83 11.35
N CYS A 438 9.91 -26.65 12.15
CA CYS A 438 9.52 -25.33 12.66
C CYS A 438 10.65 -24.65 13.47
N SER A 439 11.39 -25.43 14.26
CA SER A 439 12.50 -24.95 15.05
C SER A 439 13.75 -24.70 14.20
N GLU A 440 14.12 -25.64 13.33
CA GLU A 440 15.34 -25.56 12.51
C GLU A 440 15.26 -24.45 11.44
N LEU A 441 14.12 -24.33 10.76
CA LEU A 441 13.95 -23.38 9.66
C LEU A 441 13.64 -21.96 10.15
N PHE A 442 12.82 -21.82 11.19
CA PHE A 442 12.26 -20.52 11.59
C PHE A 442 12.57 -20.13 13.05
N GLY A 443 13.17 -21.01 13.83
CA GLY A 443 13.37 -20.79 15.27
C GLY A 443 12.07 -20.80 16.09
N ILE A 444 11.00 -21.41 15.55
CA ILE A 444 9.69 -21.47 16.21
C ILE A 444 9.63 -22.72 17.08
N LYS A 445 9.49 -22.52 18.39
CA LYS A 445 9.37 -23.63 19.35
C LYS A 445 7.92 -24.06 19.47
N ILE A 446 7.61 -25.27 19.02
CA ILE A 446 6.29 -25.87 19.11
C ILE A 446 6.24 -26.85 20.30
N ASP A 447 5.17 -26.78 21.09
CA ASP A 447 4.90 -27.65 22.21
C ASP A 447 3.70 -28.51 21.81
N ARG A 448 3.95 -29.82 21.68
CA ARG A 448 2.94 -30.81 21.23
C ARG A 448 1.68 -30.75 22.11
N SER A 449 1.82 -30.51 23.41
CA SER A 449 0.70 -30.47 24.35
C SER A 449 -0.26 -29.28 24.12
N LYS A 450 0.21 -28.22 23.43
CA LYS A 450 -0.57 -27.01 23.17
C LYS A 450 -1.26 -27.00 21.81
N MET A 451 -1.10 -28.06 21.01
CA MET A 451 -1.66 -28.18 19.65
C MET A 451 -3.18 -28.42 19.64
N VAL A 452 -3.94 -27.48 20.19
CA VAL A 452 -5.40 -27.54 20.38
C VAL A 452 -6.09 -26.46 19.54
N VAL A 453 -7.06 -26.88 18.74
CA VAL A 453 -7.81 -25.98 17.86
C VAL A 453 -8.56 -24.92 18.69
N ASN A 454 -8.21 -23.65 18.50
CA ASN A 454 -8.87 -22.50 19.12
C ASN A 454 -8.94 -21.33 18.13
N LYS A 455 -10.12 -21.11 17.54
CA LYS A 455 -10.33 -20.08 16.51
C LYS A 455 -10.10 -18.65 17.02
N GLY A 456 -10.46 -18.36 18.28
CA GLY A 456 -10.28 -17.05 18.90
C GLY A 456 -8.79 -16.70 19.08
N LYS A 457 -8.04 -17.59 19.75
CA LYS A 457 -6.60 -17.43 19.97
C LYS A 457 -5.81 -17.39 18.67
N ARG A 458 -6.17 -18.25 17.71
CA ARG A 458 -5.57 -18.22 16.37
C ARG A 458 -5.77 -16.87 15.69
N THR A 459 -6.96 -16.28 15.82
CA THR A 459 -7.28 -14.96 15.24
C THR A 459 -6.47 -13.86 15.92
N GLN A 460 -6.40 -13.86 17.26
CA GLN A 460 -5.57 -12.93 18.03
C GLN A 460 -4.10 -13.02 17.61
N ALA A 461 -3.50 -14.21 17.59
CA ALA A 461 -2.11 -14.40 17.19
C ALA A 461 -1.86 -13.96 15.74
N LYS A 462 -2.80 -14.25 14.82
CA LYS A 462 -2.75 -13.74 13.43
C LYS A 462 -2.78 -12.21 13.38
N LEU A 463 -3.59 -11.56 14.22
CA LEU A 463 -3.61 -10.10 14.31
C LEU A 463 -2.28 -9.55 14.81
N MET A 464 -1.64 -10.16 15.81
CA MET A 464 -0.33 -9.72 16.31
C MET A 464 0.77 -9.83 15.26
N LEU A 465 0.71 -10.86 14.43
CA LEU A 465 1.65 -11.08 13.32
C LEU A 465 1.46 -10.05 12.19
N ASN A 466 0.22 -9.72 11.84
CA ASN A 466 -0.10 -8.86 10.69
C ASN A 466 -0.09 -7.36 11.03
N ASN A 467 -0.28 -6.98 12.30
CA ASN A 467 -0.33 -5.57 12.72
C ASN A 467 1.01 -5.03 13.23
N LEU A 468 2.08 -5.85 13.23
CA LEU A 468 3.43 -5.34 13.45
C LEU A 468 3.90 -4.58 12.19
N CYS A 469 3.52 -3.32 12.10
CA CYS A 469 3.97 -2.40 11.08
C CYS A 469 4.59 -1.17 11.76
N ILE A 470 5.88 -0.89 11.50
CA ILE A 470 6.59 0.27 12.06
C ILE A 470 6.32 1.55 11.23
N LEU A 471 5.21 1.57 10.49
CA LEU A 471 4.75 2.72 9.73
C LEU A 471 3.57 3.39 10.42
N ARG A 472 3.68 4.69 10.66
CA ARG A 472 2.54 5.54 11.02
C ARG A 472 2.04 6.33 9.81
N ASN A 473 0.72 6.44 9.70
CA ASN A 473 0.06 7.32 8.74
C ASN A 473 -0.26 8.65 9.42
N PHE A 474 0.29 9.75 8.90
CA PHE A 474 0.19 11.09 9.48
C PHE A 474 -0.95 11.94 8.89
N GLY A 475 -1.60 11.46 7.82
CA GLY A 475 -2.69 12.17 7.12
C GLY A 475 -4.09 11.60 7.40
N LEU A 476 -4.27 10.87 8.50
CA LEU A 476 -5.59 10.35 8.86
C LEU A 476 -6.45 11.47 9.48
N SER A 477 -7.73 11.47 9.13
CA SER A 477 -8.71 12.34 9.77
C SER A 477 -8.82 11.97 11.26
N GLN A 478 -8.69 12.98 12.10
CA GLN A 478 -8.89 12.92 13.54
C GLN A 478 -10.26 13.50 13.88
N SER A 479 -10.76 13.16 15.07
CA SER A 479 -12.05 13.61 15.54
C SER A 479 -11.96 14.03 17.00
N ILE A 480 -12.57 15.16 17.33
CA ILE A 480 -12.75 15.63 18.71
C ILE A 480 -14.22 15.95 18.92
N VAL A 481 -14.74 15.56 20.09
CA VAL A 481 -16.07 15.95 20.55
C VAL A 481 -15.88 16.97 21.65
N THR A 482 -16.48 18.15 21.49
CA THR A 482 -16.32 19.27 22.42
C THR A 482 -17.63 20.03 22.61
N ASP A 483 -17.89 20.44 23.84
CA ASP A 483 -18.93 21.40 24.21
C ASP A 483 -18.36 22.75 24.68
N ASP A 484 -17.03 22.91 24.60
CA ASP A 484 -16.31 24.12 24.95
C ASP A 484 -16.09 25.01 23.72
N LEU A 485 -16.65 26.22 23.76
CA LEU A 485 -16.49 27.21 22.71
C LEU A 485 -15.01 27.64 22.54
N ALA A 486 -14.24 27.68 23.63
CA ALA A 486 -12.83 28.03 23.56
C ALA A 486 -12.04 26.95 22.83
N GLU A 487 -12.30 25.66 23.11
CA GLU A 487 -11.74 24.55 22.37
C GLU A 487 -12.12 24.58 20.89
N TYR A 488 -13.39 24.83 20.57
CA TYR A 488 -13.83 25.00 19.20
C TYR A 488 -13.03 26.09 18.46
N CYS A 489 -12.91 27.28 19.04
CA CYS A 489 -12.15 28.39 18.46
C CYS A 489 -10.67 28.02 18.29
N ARG A 490 -10.07 27.31 19.26
CA ARG A 490 -8.68 26.83 19.14
C ARG A 490 -8.49 25.97 17.89
N TYR A 491 -9.35 24.99 17.64
CA TYR A 491 -9.25 24.13 16.46
C TYR A 491 -9.61 24.86 15.17
N LYS A 492 -10.65 25.70 15.18
CA LYS A 492 -11.10 26.45 14.01
C LYS A 492 -10.02 27.39 13.47
N ASP A 493 -9.31 28.05 14.38
CA ASP A 493 -8.32 29.06 14.03
C ASP A 493 -6.88 28.49 14.04
N ASP A 494 -6.71 27.17 14.24
CA ASP A 494 -5.41 26.49 14.20
C ASP A 494 -4.89 26.39 12.76
N PRO A 495 -3.79 27.09 12.41
CA PRO A 495 -3.24 27.08 11.07
C PRO A 495 -2.63 25.72 10.68
N SER A 496 -2.35 24.84 11.64
CA SER A 496 -1.68 23.55 11.45
C SER A 496 -2.60 22.43 10.97
N ILE A 497 -3.91 22.66 10.98
CA ILE A 497 -4.92 21.67 10.59
C ILE A 497 -5.84 22.20 9.48
N ASP A 498 -6.50 21.26 8.81
CA ASP A 498 -7.63 21.51 7.92
C ASP A 498 -8.87 20.85 8.50
N ILE A 499 -9.87 21.66 8.88
CA ILE A 499 -11.17 21.14 9.32
C ILE A 499 -11.91 20.58 8.10
N SER A 500 -12.21 19.29 8.17
CA SER A 500 -12.93 18.53 7.17
C SER A 500 -14.45 18.61 7.37
N SER A 501 -14.93 18.58 8.62
CA SER A 501 -16.34 18.77 8.96
C SER A 501 -16.55 19.26 10.38
N ILE A 502 -17.70 19.90 10.62
CA ILE A 502 -18.19 20.32 11.93
C ILE A 502 -19.63 19.86 12.01
N ASP A 503 -19.90 18.94 12.94
CA ASP A 503 -21.23 18.33 13.11
C ASP A 503 -21.74 18.61 14.53
N GLU A 504 -22.85 19.32 14.69
CA GLU A 504 -23.51 19.47 16.00
C GLU A 504 -24.25 18.17 16.34
N LEU A 505 -23.82 17.48 17.41
CA LEU A 505 -24.38 16.19 17.83
C LEU A 505 -25.65 16.34 18.67
N LYS A 506 -25.67 17.39 19.50
CA LYS A 506 -26.80 17.86 20.29
C LYS A 506 -26.56 19.34 20.59
N PRO A 507 -27.57 20.12 21.01
CA PRO A 507 -27.40 21.54 21.27
C PRO A 507 -26.17 21.83 22.13
N GLY A 508 -25.20 22.55 21.56
CA GLY A 508 -23.95 22.93 22.23
C GLY A 508 -22.82 21.90 22.25
N VAL A 509 -22.97 20.72 21.63
CA VAL A 509 -21.90 19.70 21.54
C VAL A 509 -21.54 19.43 20.09
N LEU A 510 -20.29 19.70 19.74
CA LEU A 510 -19.75 19.64 18.38
C LEU A 510 -18.80 18.46 18.21
N LEU A 511 -18.90 17.78 17.06
CA LEU A 511 -17.91 16.85 16.53
C LEU A 511 -17.12 17.56 15.44
N LEU A 512 -15.85 17.83 15.70
CA LEU A 512 -14.92 18.40 14.72
C LEU A 512 -14.11 17.28 14.10
N ARG A 513 -14.04 17.24 12.77
CA ARG A 513 -13.14 16.36 12.03
C ARG A 513 -12.08 17.20 11.36
N TYR A 514 -10.82 16.82 11.51
CA TYR A 514 -9.70 17.58 10.95
C TYR A 514 -8.56 16.67 10.49
N ILE A 515 -7.67 17.21 9.67
CA ILE A 515 -6.42 16.56 9.24
C ILE A 515 -5.27 17.52 9.53
N LYS A 516 -4.13 17.03 10.07
CA LYS A 516 -2.93 17.85 10.25
C LYS A 516 -2.30 18.12 8.87
N LYS A 517 -2.00 19.38 8.56
CA LYS A 517 -1.35 19.77 7.30
C LYS A 517 0.06 19.19 7.24
N LYS A 518 0.50 18.81 6.03
CA LYS A 518 1.80 18.14 5.81
C LYS A 518 2.98 18.96 6.35
N ASP A 519 2.95 20.27 6.18
CA ASP A 519 4.01 21.19 6.64
C ASP A 519 4.19 21.19 8.17
N TRP A 520 3.17 20.74 8.90
CA TRP A 520 3.10 20.75 10.36
C TRP A 520 3.25 19.36 10.98
N ILE A 521 3.53 18.33 10.18
CA ILE A 521 3.77 16.97 10.69
C ILE A 521 5.10 16.96 11.44
N GLU A 522 5.05 16.49 12.68
CA GLU A 522 6.22 16.29 13.52
C GLU A 522 6.68 14.83 13.49
N GLU A 523 7.97 14.64 13.71
CA GLU A 523 8.58 13.32 13.81
C GLU A 523 8.04 12.55 15.01
N HIS A 524 7.72 11.28 14.82
CA HIS A 524 7.29 10.43 15.92
C HIS A 524 8.45 9.57 16.42
N ASP A 525 8.61 9.49 17.74
CA ASP A 525 9.62 8.71 18.48
C ASP A 525 9.54 7.16 18.31
N CYS A 526 8.64 6.69 17.43
CA CYS A 526 8.37 5.26 17.21
C CYS A 526 8.22 4.87 15.73
N SER A 527 8.38 5.80 14.79
CA SER A 527 8.11 5.55 13.37
C SER A 527 9.41 5.21 12.62
N ASN A 528 9.38 4.14 11.84
CA ASN A 528 10.44 3.80 10.89
C ASN A 528 9.83 3.19 9.62
N VAL A 529 9.60 4.05 8.63
CA VAL A 529 9.05 3.66 7.33
C VAL A 529 9.99 2.77 6.51
N VAL A 530 11.31 2.85 6.75
CA VAL A 530 12.33 2.07 6.01
C VAL A 530 12.13 0.57 6.25
N VAL A 531 11.88 0.17 7.49
CA VAL A 531 11.67 -1.26 7.81
C VAL A 531 10.39 -1.78 7.15
N SER A 532 9.29 -1.01 7.21
CA SER A 532 8.01 -1.38 6.60
C SER A 532 8.08 -1.46 5.06
N LEU A 533 8.77 -0.52 4.39
CA LEU A 533 8.96 -0.61 2.95
C LEU A 533 9.87 -1.78 2.57
N TRP A 534 10.83 -2.15 3.41
CA TRP A 534 11.70 -3.31 3.17
C TRP A 534 10.90 -4.61 3.20
N THR A 535 10.05 -4.78 4.22
CA THR A 535 9.13 -5.92 4.33
C THR A 535 8.24 -6.04 3.10
N THR A 536 7.60 -4.94 2.66
CA THR A 536 6.71 -5.00 1.49
C THR A 536 7.44 -5.22 0.18
N SER A 537 8.65 -4.67 0.03
CA SER A 537 9.54 -4.90 -1.10
C SER A 537 9.92 -6.38 -1.21
N ALA A 538 10.40 -6.98 -0.12
CA ALA A 538 10.77 -8.40 -0.11
C ALA A 538 9.55 -9.31 -0.37
N ALA A 539 8.40 -8.99 0.21
CA ALA A 539 7.14 -9.71 -0.06
C ALA A 539 6.74 -9.67 -1.54
N ARG A 540 6.85 -8.50 -2.18
CA ARG A 540 6.58 -8.35 -3.63
C ARG A 540 7.55 -9.16 -4.49
N ILE A 541 8.82 -9.26 -4.10
CA ILE A 541 9.81 -10.08 -4.80
C ILE A 541 9.52 -11.57 -4.63
N HIS A 542 9.07 -12.00 -3.45
CA HIS A 542 8.66 -13.41 -3.24
C HIS A 542 7.53 -13.82 -4.19
N LEU A 543 6.47 -13.01 -4.26
CA LEU A 543 5.37 -13.25 -5.20
C LEU A 543 5.84 -13.15 -6.66
N LEU A 544 6.68 -12.17 -7.00
CA LEU A 544 7.24 -12.00 -8.35
C LEU A 544 7.96 -13.27 -8.82
N ARG A 545 8.80 -13.88 -7.98
CA ARG A 545 9.52 -15.12 -8.30
C ARG A 545 8.56 -16.27 -8.59
N ALA A 546 7.48 -16.40 -7.84
CA ALA A 546 6.45 -17.40 -8.11
C ALA A 546 5.72 -17.13 -9.44
N MET A 547 5.37 -15.88 -9.71
CA MET A 547 4.76 -15.47 -10.99
C MET A 547 5.68 -15.79 -12.18
N GLN A 548 6.97 -15.46 -12.07
CA GLN A 548 7.96 -15.76 -13.11
C GLN A 548 8.12 -17.26 -13.31
N LYS A 549 8.16 -18.05 -12.22
CA LYS A 549 8.23 -19.52 -12.31
C LYS A 549 7.03 -20.08 -13.06
N VAL A 550 5.82 -19.58 -12.80
CA VAL A 550 4.61 -19.96 -13.54
C VAL A 550 4.75 -19.60 -15.02
N VAL A 551 5.02 -18.34 -15.35
CA VAL A 551 5.05 -17.87 -16.76
C VAL A 551 6.17 -18.50 -17.58
N ARG A 552 7.31 -18.84 -16.95
CA ARG A 552 8.45 -19.50 -17.61
C ARG A 552 8.27 -21.01 -17.78
N THR A 553 7.33 -21.63 -17.07
CA THR A 553 7.07 -23.06 -17.21
C THR A 553 6.22 -23.30 -18.45
N PRO A 554 6.66 -24.16 -19.40
CA PRO A 554 5.89 -24.44 -20.61
C PRO A 554 4.47 -24.91 -20.31
N GLY A 555 3.50 -24.41 -21.08
CA GLY A 555 2.09 -24.76 -20.93
C GLY A 555 1.36 -24.09 -19.76
N CYS A 556 2.05 -23.29 -18.94
CA CYS A 556 1.43 -22.59 -17.82
C CYS A 556 1.02 -21.15 -18.18
N SER A 557 -0.07 -20.66 -17.58
CA SER A 557 -0.54 -19.27 -17.76
C SER A 557 -0.95 -18.64 -16.45
N LEU A 558 -0.38 -17.48 -16.12
CA LEU A 558 -0.78 -16.71 -14.95
C LEU A 558 -2.08 -15.94 -15.24
N LEU A 559 -3.11 -16.11 -14.39
CA LEU A 559 -4.44 -15.55 -14.60
C LEU A 559 -4.71 -14.33 -13.71
N TYR A 560 -4.32 -14.40 -12.43
CA TYR A 560 -4.58 -13.36 -11.44
C TYR A 560 -3.59 -13.40 -10.28
N THR A 561 -3.39 -12.25 -9.62
CA THR A 561 -2.62 -12.16 -8.36
C THR A 561 -3.30 -11.23 -7.36
N ASP A 562 -3.14 -11.51 -6.07
CA ASP A 562 -3.50 -10.60 -4.97
C ASP A 562 -2.59 -10.81 -3.76
N THR A 563 -1.60 -9.92 -3.62
CA THR A 563 -0.64 -9.76 -2.51
C THR A 563 0.23 -10.97 -2.20
N ASP A 564 -0.38 -12.05 -1.71
CA ASP A 564 0.19 -13.30 -1.26
C ASP A 564 -0.35 -14.51 -2.03
N SER A 565 -1.23 -14.29 -3.00
CA SER A 565 -1.90 -15.36 -3.72
C SER A 565 -1.86 -15.19 -5.24
N LEU A 566 -1.94 -16.32 -5.95
CA LEU A 566 -2.00 -16.36 -7.41
C LEU A 566 -2.94 -17.45 -7.92
N ILE A 567 -3.58 -17.16 -9.06
CA ILE A 567 -4.40 -18.10 -9.82
C ILE A 567 -3.73 -18.30 -11.16
N PHE A 568 -3.50 -19.54 -11.57
CA PHE A 568 -2.81 -19.88 -12.80
C PHE A 568 -3.35 -21.18 -13.39
N SER A 569 -3.22 -21.34 -14.71
CA SER A 569 -3.44 -22.61 -15.39
C SER A 569 -2.13 -23.33 -15.66
N HIS A 570 -2.19 -24.66 -15.70
CA HIS A 570 -1.06 -25.52 -16.02
C HIS A 570 -1.52 -26.91 -16.50
N PRO A 571 -0.66 -27.67 -17.21
CA PRO A 571 -0.93 -29.08 -17.52
C PRO A 571 -1.09 -29.91 -16.24
N GLU A 572 -1.94 -30.94 -16.26
CA GLU A 572 -2.22 -31.81 -15.09
C GLU A 572 -0.96 -32.42 -14.49
N ASP A 573 0.01 -32.78 -15.32
CA ASP A 573 1.26 -33.43 -14.96
C ASP A 573 2.41 -32.46 -14.62
N VAL A 574 2.24 -31.16 -14.87
CA VAL A 574 3.29 -30.14 -14.70
C VAL A 574 2.76 -28.98 -13.84
N CYS A 575 2.77 -29.16 -12.51
CA CYS A 575 2.52 -28.05 -11.59
C CYS A 575 3.84 -27.29 -11.29
N PRO A 576 3.96 -26.00 -11.66
CA PRO A 576 5.20 -25.24 -11.47
C PRO A 576 5.52 -24.91 -10.01
N LEU A 577 4.52 -24.94 -9.11
CA LEU A 577 4.67 -24.54 -7.71
C LEU A 577 4.48 -25.73 -6.77
N GLN A 578 5.32 -25.80 -5.74
CA GLN A 578 5.27 -26.84 -4.73
C GLN A 578 4.46 -26.35 -3.53
N LEU A 579 3.56 -27.22 -3.04
CA LEU A 579 2.80 -27.00 -1.82
C LEU A 579 3.58 -27.48 -0.61
N GLY A 580 3.31 -26.89 0.54
CA GLY A 580 3.89 -27.35 1.80
C GLY A 580 3.25 -26.72 3.04
N PRO A 581 3.50 -27.29 4.23
CA PRO A 581 2.85 -26.89 5.46
C PRO A 581 3.52 -25.70 6.17
N HIS A 582 4.68 -25.24 5.70
CA HIS A 582 5.52 -24.28 6.39
C HIS A 582 5.29 -22.83 5.96
N LEU A 583 5.80 -21.90 6.76
CA LEU A 583 5.76 -20.47 6.45
C LEU A 583 6.45 -20.18 5.12
N GLY A 584 5.83 -19.35 4.29
CA GLY A 584 6.38 -18.94 2.99
C GLY A 584 6.15 -19.94 1.86
N GLU A 585 5.68 -21.16 2.16
CA GLU A 585 5.25 -22.14 1.19
C GLU A 585 3.81 -21.88 0.72
N PHE A 586 3.41 -22.56 -0.35
CA PHE A 586 2.08 -22.43 -0.92
C PHE A 586 1.11 -23.44 -0.32
N THR A 587 -0.13 -22.99 -0.11
CA THR A 587 -1.29 -23.86 0.17
C THR A 587 -2.32 -23.69 -0.92
N ASP A 588 -2.98 -24.80 -1.29
CA ASP A 588 -4.13 -24.78 -2.19
C ASP A 588 -5.36 -24.24 -1.44
N GLU A 589 -6.00 -23.20 -1.99
CA GLU A 589 -7.22 -22.60 -1.43
C GLU A 589 -8.45 -23.50 -1.62
N TYR A 590 -8.45 -24.38 -2.63
CA TYR A 590 -9.56 -25.26 -2.97
C TYR A 590 -9.12 -26.73 -3.15
N PRO A 591 -8.47 -27.36 -2.15
CA PRO A 591 -7.86 -28.68 -2.31
C PRO A 591 -8.86 -29.80 -2.64
N SER A 592 -10.12 -29.63 -2.23
CA SER A 592 -11.23 -30.56 -2.45
C SER A 592 -12.02 -30.32 -3.74
N HIS A 593 -11.65 -29.31 -4.54
CA HIS A 593 -12.38 -28.94 -5.75
C HIS A 593 -11.45 -28.81 -6.96
N ASP A 594 -12.01 -29.01 -8.14
CA ASP A 594 -11.43 -28.62 -9.42
C ASP A 594 -12.03 -27.27 -9.82
N ILE A 595 -11.18 -26.32 -10.20
CA ILE A 595 -11.61 -25.01 -10.70
C ILE A 595 -11.88 -25.15 -12.21
N MET A 596 -13.16 -25.21 -12.57
CA MET A 596 -13.61 -25.39 -13.95
C MET A 596 -13.56 -24.12 -14.78
N GLU A 597 -13.81 -22.98 -14.18
CA GLU A 597 -13.76 -21.70 -14.88
C GLU A 597 -13.29 -20.60 -13.93
N PHE A 598 -12.51 -19.69 -14.47
CA PHE A 598 -12.08 -18.45 -13.83
C PHE A 598 -12.59 -17.26 -14.64
N CYS A 599 -13.20 -16.28 -13.97
CA CYS A 599 -13.63 -15.03 -14.57
C CYS A 599 -13.23 -13.85 -13.69
N CYS A 600 -12.70 -12.77 -14.25
CA CYS A 600 -12.22 -11.62 -13.50
C CYS A 600 -12.56 -10.31 -14.19
N GLY A 601 -13.28 -9.45 -13.47
CA GLY A 601 -13.67 -8.12 -13.93
C GLY A 601 -12.71 -7.02 -13.48
N GLY A 602 -11.67 -7.34 -12.71
CA GLY A 602 -10.74 -6.33 -12.19
C GLY A 602 -10.05 -6.74 -10.90
N SER A 603 -9.28 -5.82 -10.32
CA SER A 603 -8.63 -6.05 -9.03
C SER A 603 -9.69 -6.31 -7.94
N LYS A 604 -9.59 -7.45 -7.24
CA LYS A 604 -10.51 -7.89 -6.18
C LYS A 604 -11.96 -8.07 -6.66
N GLN A 605 -12.10 -8.48 -7.93
CA GLN A 605 -13.37 -8.70 -8.62
C GLN A 605 -13.26 -9.97 -9.49
N TYR A 606 -13.53 -11.14 -8.91
CA TYR A 606 -13.43 -12.41 -9.65
C TYR A 606 -14.51 -13.41 -9.23
N GLY A 607 -14.80 -14.35 -10.12
CA GLY A 607 -15.65 -15.50 -9.89
C GLY A 607 -14.96 -16.81 -10.29
N LEU A 608 -15.29 -17.89 -9.59
CA LEU A 608 -14.83 -19.24 -9.86
C LEU A 608 -16.04 -20.16 -10.00
N LYS A 609 -16.00 -21.06 -10.99
CA LYS A 609 -16.88 -22.22 -11.08
C LYS A 609 -16.10 -23.44 -10.62
N LEU A 610 -16.62 -24.14 -9.62
CA LEU A 610 -15.94 -25.20 -8.90
C LEU A 610 -16.72 -26.51 -9.03
N ARG A 611 -16.00 -27.63 -9.01
CA ARG A 611 -16.58 -28.98 -8.94
C ARG A 611 -15.87 -29.78 -7.85
N ARG A 612 -16.62 -30.48 -7.00
CA ARG A 612 -16.01 -31.33 -5.97
C ARG A 612 -15.31 -32.52 -6.60
N LYS A 613 -14.08 -32.78 -6.16
CA LYS A 613 -13.31 -33.95 -6.56
C LYS A 613 -14.06 -35.22 -6.15
N GLY A 614 -14.12 -36.20 -7.05
CA GLY A 614 -14.85 -37.46 -6.83
C GLY A 614 -16.37 -37.38 -6.94
N GLN A 615 -16.96 -36.21 -7.25
CA GLN A 615 -18.40 -36.03 -7.45
C GLN A 615 -18.69 -35.40 -8.82
N GLN A 616 -18.33 -36.09 -9.90
CA GLN A 616 -18.41 -35.54 -11.26
C GLN A 616 -19.83 -35.17 -11.72
N GLN A 617 -20.86 -35.81 -11.14
CA GLN A 617 -22.28 -35.56 -11.44
C GLN A 617 -22.91 -34.47 -10.54
N ALA A 618 -22.20 -33.93 -9.55
CA ALA A 618 -22.73 -32.88 -8.70
C ALA A 618 -22.83 -31.55 -9.45
N GLU A 619 -23.87 -30.77 -9.11
CA GLU A 619 -24.01 -29.39 -9.59
C GLU A 619 -22.78 -28.56 -9.21
N PRO A 620 -22.29 -27.69 -10.13
CA PRO A 620 -21.14 -26.86 -9.85
C PRO A 620 -21.41 -25.88 -8.71
N GLU A 621 -20.39 -25.66 -7.89
CA GLU A 621 -20.38 -24.61 -6.87
C GLU A 621 -19.79 -23.33 -7.46
N TYR A 622 -20.22 -22.18 -6.93
CA TYR A 622 -19.79 -20.88 -7.45
C TYR A 622 -19.26 -20.01 -6.32
N VAL A 623 -18.09 -19.42 -6.57
CA VAL A 623 -17.51 -18.40 -5.71
C VAL A 623 -17.53 -17.08 -6.47
N LEU A 624 -17.99 -16.02 -5.82
CA LEU A 624 -17.92 -14.68 -6.36
C LEU A 624 -17.31 -13.75 -5.30
N LYS A 625 -16.32 -12.96 -5.70
CA LYS A 625 -15.61 -11.99 -4.86
C LYS A 625 -15.69 -10.64 -5.54
N VAL A 626 -16.55 -9.76 -5.02
CA VAL A 626 -16.70 -8.38 -5.53
C VAL A 626 -16.49 -7.41 -4.38
N ARG A 627 -15.33 -6.75 -4.35
CA ARG A 627 -15.00 -5.80 -3.29
C ARG A 627 -16.06 -4.69 -3.19
N GLY A 628 -16.53 -4.46 -1.96
CA GLY A 628 -17.49 -3.39 -1.66
C GLY A 628 -18.95 -3.79 -1.83
N MET A 629 -19.26 -5.01 -2.27
CA MET A 629 -20.62 -5.53 -2.38
C MET A 629 -20.86 -6.69 -1.42
N THR A 630 -21.99 -6.65 -0.73
CA THR A 630 -22.43 -7.76 0.13
C THR A 630 -23.22 -8.74 -0.74
N LEU A 631 -22.68 -9.94 -0.94
CA LEU A 631 -23.32 -11.00 -1.74
C LEU A 631 -24.25 -11.84 -0.85
N ASN A 632 -25.41 -11.27 -0.51
CA ASN A 632 -26.45 -12.00 0.19
C ASN A 632 -27.31 -12.83 -0.79
N TRP A 633 -28.32 -13.53 -0.28
CA TRP A 633 -29.16 -14.40 -1.11
C TRP A 633 -29.96 -13.60 -2.14
N ASP A 634 -30.54 -12.48 -1.72
CA ASP A 634 -31.35 -11.59 -2.56
C ASP A 634 -30.53 -11.01 -3.71
N VAL A 635 -29.33 -10.52 -3.40
CA VAL A 635 -28.36 -10.01 -4.40
C VAL A 635 -28.01 -11.07 -5.46
N ILE A 636 -27.80 -12.32 -5.04
CA ILE A 636 -27.40 -13.40 -5.95
C ILE A 636 -28.58 -13.95 -6.77
N LYS A 637 -29.76 -14.09 -6.14
CA LYS A 637 -30.91 -14.79 -6.73
C LYS A 637 -31.95 -13.88 -7.38
N ASN A 638 -32.20 -12.71 -6.80
CA ASN A 638 -33.24 -11.79 -7.27
C ASN A 638 -32.69 -10.57 -8.00
N GLN A 639 -31.46 -10.15 -7.68
CA GLN A 639 -30.84 -8.95 -8.28
C GLN A 639 -29.70 -9.30 -9.26
N ASP A 640 -29.61 -10.58 -9.64
CA ASP A 640 -28.76 -11.06 -10.72
C ASP A 640 -27.27 -10.77 -10.61
N LEU A 641 -26.70 -10.56 -9.41
CA LEU A 641 -25.25 -10.58 -9.21
C LEU A 641 -24.77 -11.99 -8.84
N ARG A 642 -24.79 -12.87 -9.84
CA ARG A 642 -24.32 -14.26 -9.77
C ARG A 642 -23.21 -14.51 -10.77
N TYR A 643 -22.55 -15.67 -10.68
CA TYR A 643 -21.39 -15.99 -11.53
C TYR A 643 -21.68 -15.82 -13.03
N GLU A 644 -22.79 -16.34 -13.53
CA GLU A 644 -23.09 -16.34 -14.98
C GLU A 644 -23.31 -14.92 -15.53
N THR A 645 -24.07 -14.09 -14.83
CA THR A 645 -24.31 -12.69 -15.23
C THR A 645 -23.05 -11.84 -15.03
N PHE A 646 -22.29 -12.06 -13.95
CA PHE A 646 -20.97 -11.46 -13.76
C PHE A 646 -20.04 -11.77 -14.96
N LYS A 647 -19.96 -13.05 -15.34
CA LYS A 647 -19.17 -13.51 -16.48
C LYS A 647 -19.63 -12.86 -17.78
N GLU A 648 -20.94 -12.79 -18.02
CA GLU A 648 -21.51 -12.10 -19.18
C GLU A 648 -21.05 -10.64 -19.25
N LYS A 649 -21.19 -9.88 -18.15
CA LYS A 649 -20.77 -8.47 -18.11
C LYS A 649 -19.26 -8.31 -18.31
N VAL A 650 -18.44 -9.19 -17.73
CA VAL A 650 -16.98 -9.18 -17.92
C VAL A 650 -16.59 -9.49 -19.35
N LEU A 651 -17.22 -10.50 -19.98
CA LEU A 651 -16.94 -10.88 -21.36
C LEU A 651 -17.39 -9.80 -22.36
N LYS A 652 -18.54 -9.16 -22.12
CA LYS A 652 -19.01 -8.02 -22.92
C LYS A 652 -18.01 -6.85 -22.85
N PHE A 653 -17.66 -6.43 -21.63
CA PHE A 653 -16.63 -5.40 -21.42
C PHE A 653 -15.30 -5.78 -22.09
N GLY A 654 -14.83 -7.01 -21.90
CA GLY A 654 -13.57 -7.47 -22.47
C GLY A 654 -13.53 -7.45 -23.99
N LYS A 655 -14.68 -7.64 -24.66
CA LYS A 655 -14.80 -7.66 -26.12
C LYS A 655 -15.03 -6.28 -26.74
N THR A 656 -15.84 -5.43 -26.11
CA THR A 656 -16.29 -4.16 -26.73
C THR A 656 -15.79 -2.91 -26.00
N GLY A 657 -15.35 -3.03 -24.75
CA GLY A 657 -15.08 -1.89 -23.87
C GLY A 657 -16.32 -1.31 -23.22
N ASP A 658 -17.53 -1.76 -23.60
CA ASP A 658 -18.76 -1.19 -23.07
C ASP A 658 -19.07 -1.69 -21.66
N PHE A 659 -19.57 -0.77 -20.84
CA PHE A 659 -20.08 -1.09 -19.52
C PHE A 659 -21.58 -1.40 -19.58
N ASP A 660 -21.95 -2.51 -18.98
CA ASP A 660 -23.34 -2.92 -18.78
C ASP A 660 -23.51 -3.23 -17.29
N PRO A 661 -23.78 -2.20 -16.47
CA PRO A 661 -23.71 -2.32 -15.03
C PRO A 661 -24.87 -3.14 -14.44
N ILE A 662 -24.59 -3.93 -13.40
CA ILE A 662 -25.63 -4.58 -12.58
C ILE A 662 -25.93 -3.66 -11.40
N ILE A 663 -27.16 -3.18 -11.28
CA ILE A 663 -27.58 -2.31 -10.18
C ILE A 663 -28.12 -3.16 -9.04
N ILE A 664 -27.52 -3.00 -7.88
CA ILE A 664 -27.84 -3.72 -6.65
C ILE A 664 -28.49 -2.76 -5.66
N GLU A 665 -29.69 -3.11 -5.26
CA GLU A 665 -30.50 -2.47 -4.26
C GLU A 665 -30.25 -3.08 -2.88
N TYR A 666 -29.99 -2.24 -1.90
CA TYR A 666 -29.97 -2.61 -0.49
C TYR A 666 -31.08 -1.80 0.20
N PRO A 667 -32.28 -2.38 0.36
CA PRO A 667 -33.45 -1.65 0.87
C PRO A 667 -33.27 -1.23 2.33
N ASN A 668 -32.50 -2.02 3.10
CA ASN A 668 -32.31 -1.83 4.53
C ASN A 668 -30.83 -1.67 4.92
N THR A 669 -30.17 -0.62 4.44
CA THR A 669 -28.81 -0.32 4.88
C THR A 669 -28.85 0.51 6.16
N LEU A 670 -28.40 -0.07 7.26
CA LEU A 670 -28.23 0.67 8.51
C LEU A 670 -27.18 1.77 8.33
N ARG A 671 -27.59 3.01 8.59
CA ARG A 671 -26.74 4.19 8.58
C ARG A 671 -26.71 4.77 9.99
N PRO A 672 -25.55 4.78 10.65
CA PRO A 672 -25.42 5.52 11.90
C PRO A 672 -25.45 7.02 11.57
N SER A 673 -26.23 7.77 12.33
CA SER A 673 -26.17 9.23 12.36
C SER A 673 -25.68 9.68 13.71
N ILE A 674 -24.41 10.05 13.76
CA ILE A 674 -23.83 10.62 14.98
C ILE A 674 -24.58 11.91 15.34
N LYS A 675 -24.97 12.69 14.32
CA LYS A 675 -25.77 13.93 14.47
C LYS A 675 -27.11 13.71 15.19
N LEU A 676 -27.76 12.58 14.95
CA LEU A 676 -29.07 12.29 15.56
C LEU A 676 -28.94 11.37 16.77
N GLY A 677 -27.73 10.90 17.11
CA GLY A 677 -27.53 9.84 18.09
C GLY A 677 -28.32 8.57 17.79
N SER A 678 -28.67 8.33 16.52
CA SER A 678 -29.59 7.27 16.11
C SER A 678 -29.05 6.46 14.94
N VAL A 679 -29.61 5.26 14.75
CA VAL A 679 -29.37 4.42 13.58
C VAL A 679 -30.68 4.35 12.83
N PHE A 680 -30.65 4.68 11.53
CA PHE A 680 -31.82 4.53 10.68
C PHE A 680 -31.51 3.58 9.52
N SER A 681 -32.56 2.93 9.02
CA SER A 681 -32.49 2.18 7.78
C SER A 681 -32.63 3.16 6.62
N GLN A 682 -31.68 3.12 5.68
CA GLN A 682 -31.76 3.89 4.44
C GLN A 682 -31.63 2.96 3.25
N HIS A 683 -32.48 3.20 2.27
CA HIS A 683 -32.36 2.60 0.97
C HIS A 683 -31.04 3.04 0.32
N SER A 684 -30.23 2.11 -0.19
CA SER A 684 -29.00 2.43 -0.91
C SER A 684 -28.77 1.56 -2.13
N TYR A 685 -28.15 2.12 -3.17
CA TYR A 685 -27.82 1.40 -4.39
C TYR A 685 -26.30 1.25 -4.55
N LYS A 686 -25.86 0.17 -5.19
CA LYS A 686 -24.49 -0.01 -5.68
C LYS A 686 -24.53 -0.51 -7.11
N SER A 687 -23.63 -0.03 -7.94
CA SER A 687 -23.50 -0.47 -9.33
C SER A 687 -22.24 -1.32 -9.48
N TYR A 688 -22.40 -2.55 -9.97
CA TYR A 688 -21.28 -3.40 -10.37
C TYR A 688 -20.93 -3.10 -11.81
N LYS A 689 -19.64 -2.85 -12.07
CA LYS A 689 -19.07 -2.78 -13.42
C LYS A 689 -17.66 -3.38 -13.40
N PRO A 690 -17.24 -4.11 -14.46
CA PRO A 690 -15.83 -4.48 -14.63
C PRO A 690 -14.95 -3.21 -14.64
N ILE A 691 -13.79 -3.25 -13.97
CA ILE A 691 -12.82 -2.14 -13.94
C ILE A 691 -11.39 -2.72 -14.04
N VAL A 692 -10.81 -2.62 -15.23
CA VAL A 692 -9.44 -3.08 -15.52
C VAL A 692 -8.53 -1.88 -15.76
N CYS A 693 -8.04 -1.27 -14.68
CA CYS A 693 -7.25 -0.04 -14.73
C CYS A 693 -5.71 -0.25 -14.67
N LYS A 694 -5.26 -1.50 -14.72
CA LYS A 694 -3.84 -1.86 -14.55
C LYS A 694 -3.18 -2.41 -15.83
N GLY A 695 -3.81 -2.20 -16.98
CA GLY A 695 -3.29 -2.60 -18.28
C GLY A 695 -4.28 -2.30 -19.40
N ILE A 696 -4.02 -2.85 -20.57
CA ILE A 696 -4.86 -2.77 -21.76
C ILE A 696 -5.46 -4.14 -22.03
N VAL A 697 -6.78 -4.24 -22.14
CA VAL A 697 -7.44 -5.50 -22.48
C VAL A 697 -7.31 -5.75 -23.98
N ASN A 698 -6.81 -6.92 -24.36
CA ASN A 698 -6.88 -7.41 -25.72
C ASN A 698 -8.21 -8.17 -25.90
N PRO A 699 -9.14 -7.69 -26.73
CA PRO A 699 -10.47 -8.27 -26.84
C PRO A 699 -10.51 -9.64 -27.53
N SER A 700 -9.47 -10.00 -28.30
CA SER A 700 -9.39 -11.31 -28.97
C SER A 700 -9.01 -12.43 -28.02
N THR A 701 -8.11 -12.15 -27.08
CA THR A 701 -7.55 -13.15 -26.13
C THR A 701 -8.09 -12.99 -24.71
N LEU A 702 -8.76 -11.87 -24.43
CA LEU A 702 -9.17 -11.43 -23.10
C LEU A 702 -7.99 -11.32 -22.11
N SER A 703 -6.76 -11.15 -22.62
CA SER A 703 -5.58 -10.92 -21.79
C SER A 703 -5.43 -9.44 -21.45
N VAL A 704 -4.85 -9.17 -20.28
CA VAL A 704 -4.53 -7.81 -19.83
C VAL A 704 -3.05 -7.58 -20.11
N LEU A 705 -2.77 -6.80 -21.15
CA LEU A 705 -1.44 -6.42 -21.58
C LEU A 705 -0.91 -5.31 -20.67
N ASN A 706 0.37 -5.38 -20.32
CA ASN A 706 1.04 -4.31 -19.58
C ASN A 706 1.03 -3.01 -20.39
N PHE A 707 0.87 -1.86 -19.72
CA PHE A 707 1.16 -0.58 -20.37
C PHE A 707 2.61 -0.58 -20.87
N GLY A 708 2.81 -0.32 -22.17
CA GLY A 708 4.10 -0.41 -22.82
C GLY A 708 4.36 -1.72 -23.57
N HIS A 709 3.38 -2.63 -23.66
CA HIS A 709 3.48 -3.84 -24.49
C HIS A 709 3.77 -3.49 -25.95
N ILE A 710 4.66 -4.26 -26.60
CA ILE A 710 5.02 -4.13 -28.01
C ILE A 710 4.69 -5.44 -28.71
N GLN A 711 3.90 -5.38 -29.78
CA GLN A 711 3.63 -6.54 -30.62
C GLN A 711 4.84 -6.87 -31.50
N ASN A 712 5.20 -8.15 -31.63
CA ASN A 712 6.32 -8.64 -32.44
C ASN A 712 7.61 -7.81 -32.22
N PRO A 713 8.14 -7.76 -30.99
CA PRO A 713 9.36 -7.01 -30.73
C PRO A 713 10.48 -7.54 -31.61
N THR A 714 11.10 -6.66 -32.41
CA THR A 714 12.37 -6.97 -33.06
C THR A 714 13.37 -7.30 -31.95
N ARG A 715 13.72 -8.59 -31.80
CA ARG A 715 14.73 -9.01 -30.81
C ARG A 715 16.01 -8.23 -31.10
N PRO A 716 16.58 -7.47 -30.14
CA PRO A 716 17.98 -7.10 -30.26
C PRO A 716 18.79 -8.40 -30.29
N ARG A 717 19.72 -8.52 -31.26
CA ARG A 717 20.70 -9.61 -31.29
C ARG A 717 21.52 -9.53 -30.01
N ILE A 718 21.18 -10.36 -29.03
CA ILE A 718 22.08 -10.66 -27.92
C ILE A 718 23.10 -11.62 -28.52
N SER A 719 24.30 -11.11 -28.81
CA SER A 719 25.45 -11.98 -29.08
C SER A 719 25.63 -12.91 -27.87
N PRO A 720 25.88 -14.21 -28.07
CA PRO A 720 26.10 -15.13 -26.97
C PRO A 720 27.29 -14.67 -26.12
N PRO A 721 27.24 -14.86 -24.79
CA PRO A 721 28.38 -14.59 -23.93
C PRO A 721 29.53 -15.53 -24.28
N LEU A 722 30.73 -14.97 -24.41
CA LEU A 722 32.01 -15.68 -24.22
C LEU A 722 32.23 -15.86 -22.72
#